data_AF-A0A2R6H5S9-F1
#
_entry.id   AF-A0A2R6H5S9-F1
#
_cell.length_a   1.000
_cell.length_b   1.000
_cell.length_c   1.000
_cell.angle_alpha   90.00
_cell.angle_beta   90.00
_cell.angle_gamma   90.00
#
_symmetry.space_group_name_H-M   'P 1'
#
loop_
_entity.id
_entity.type
_entity.pdbx_description
1 polymer ?
#
loop_
_entity_poly.entity_id
_entity_poly.type
_entity_poly.pdbx_seq_one_letter_code
_entity_poly.pdbx_strand_id
1 'polypeptide(L)'
;MGDADRSVGYARALLTRWSRRDRLTVLVVAVTTAFLIGTALLVAAAGAQTTTLAGEYDITTADYHDSSAAARAAADRDDLVFPTAVLRGPDGTEHRFLGVPPEASANGLQGGADWQRTTLPTPNGSVRGPVAVRTQQRFDGPGGTAVYNVRPHETGDSLFPPEWYVANASTVTALGGEDAGAVVIEPDRTNASLASLPASGTPVQAALVFLLTGMREMLTVLLAATLGGAVLVLVVVYNVLRMTVRDRLRTIAVIRATGGSPWRVLSLFGLRAGLIVAVGVALGYALGVILTNAIVNAAIYGGLPIALTPSLTPLALTVIAPMTVVLLLVGVVAGVLAAQSAATRPPARLDGSADTPKPAPESGPLGRLRAALTPTLLAWRTIVPTATTLAVFAVVVVLVTSLAGAVAPLASQDGGTIAEGDATHVINSRIDTSYASALRSEGIAASPEIVLPEAIDGEPFLGLGANYTAFASVTNATLTRGRAPNGSGEAVVGADLADTLGVGVGDALVLGGSFSPAVTRVTVVGEFAAPGIDDDQLVVPLATAHHLSIRSGQVQYIRTAGSDLPDTDRSLPDVGPSNESINVTGVSAPTTAVADEPLPVEIRLHNRQQTSATRRLTVRIGNATRTRSVTLEPDERARIEMNLSVPRAGNRTLRVGSVSQSVRVFAPNALRLPPELPPRGPPNATLFVPVVTPTQMPVENVTVRIGTATASTDGLGVAEVRLPAEPGTYTIAASKGDRSAATRRIEVSPTARRRLGARITVTPKTATVLERPRANVTVANPWNATLTRELALVSPVSTRTRNVTLAPGGTAAVEVDLTGGGSDERASPGTYTVEALSKGTALARTEFTIIGDDRLFSALASTGEYSTGTGVGHAVRSIFGNIQLVLGAMVALAGLTTVGTTTATFAQVIHARRRAIGIHRATGATPRGVLSTVLVDVCLLSVPAVVIATGLAVATTRLLGAMDTLTVFGIRLSTQVPATVLLGAAAGSFLVALFGAVLATVPFLRSSPTALVAHTGSNDGSRARRGRS
;
A
#
# COMPACT_ATOMS: atom_id res chain seq x y z
N MET A 1 -55.84 9.76 59.98
CA MET A 1 -55.68 10.14 58.55
C MET A 1 -54.60 11.22 58.29
N GLY A 2 -53.82 11.69 59.29
CA GLY A 2 -52.84 12.78 59.12
C GLY A 2 -51.35 12.37 59.03
N ASP A 3 -50.99 11.14 59.41
CA ASP A 3 -49.58 10.69 59.42
C ASP A 3 -49.11 10.09 58.09
N ALA A 4 -50.02 9.51 57.29
CA ALA A 4 -49.69 9.00 55.96
C ALA A 4 -49.25 10.16 55.04
N ASP A 5 -49.94 11.30 55.10
CA ASP A 5 -49.72 12.45 54.21
C ASP A 5 -48.42 13.20 54.53
N ARG A 6 -48.04 13.29 55.82
CA ARG A 6 -46.74 13.84 56.25
C ARG A 6 -45.56 12.97 55.84
N SER A 7 -45.72 11.64 55.88
CA SER A 7 -44.66 10.70 55.49
C SER A 7 -44.36 10.74 53.98
N VAL A 8 -45.40 10.96 53.15
CA VAL A 8 -45.28 11.16 51.70
C VAL A 8 -44.58 12.49 51.39
N GLY A 9 -44.90 13.56 52.13
CA GLY A 9 -44.24 14.86 52.00
C GLY A 9 -42.72 14.82 52.28
N TYR A 10 -42.29 14.09 53.31
CA TYR A 10 -40.87 14.00 53.68
C TYR A 10 -40.07 13.14 52.68
N ALA A 11 -40.64 12.02 52.22
CA ALA A 11 -40.04 11.20 51.17
C ALA A 11 -39.92 11.98 49.85
N ARG A 12 -40.96 12.71 49.45
CA ARG A 12 -40.96 13.55 48.23
C ARG A 12 -39.95 14.69 48.31
N ALA A 13 -39.80 15.32 49.49
CA ALA A 13 -38.80 16.35 49.70
C ALA A 13 -37.36 15.81 49.65
N LEU A 14 -37.11 14.60 50.17
CA LEU A 14 -35.81 13.92 50.11
C LEU A 14 -35.42 13.48 48.69
N LEU A 15 -36.41 13.19 47.84
CA LEU A 15 -36.21 12.82 46.44
C LEU A 15 -35.96 14.03 45.54
N THR A 16 -36.64 15.17 45.76
CA THR A 16 -36.63 16.32 44.84
C THR A 16 -35.75 17.51 45.28
N ARG A 17 -35.40 17.65 46.57
CA ARG A 17 -34.50 18.73 47.03
C ARG A 17 -33.03 18.37 46.79
N TRP A 18 -32.54 18.76 45.63
CA TRP A 18 -31.15 18.57 45.23
C TRP A 18 -30.24 19.69 45.73
N SER A 19 -29.14 19.29 46.38
CA SER A 19 -28.06 20.19 46.79
C SER A 19 -27.19 20.58 45.59
N ARG A 20 -26.31 21.59 45.78
CA ARG A 20 -25.28 21.93 44.78
C ARG A 20 -24.39 20.72 44.40
N ARG A 21 -24.18 19.77 45.32
CA ARG A 21 -23.39 18.55 45.06
C ARG A 21 -24.15 17.52 44.20
N ASP A 22 -25.46 17.38 44.42
CA ASP A 22 -26.30 16.54 43.57
C ASP A 22 -26.31 17.08 42.13
N ARG A 23 -26.37 18.42 41.96
CA ARG A 23 -26.26 19.07 40.64
C ARG A 23 -24.90 18.85 39.95
N LEU A 24 -23.81 18.84 40.71
CA LEU A 24 -22.48 18.49 40.18
C LEU A 24 -22.43 17.01 39.74
N THR A 25 -23.09 16.11 40.48
CA THR A 25 -23.20 14.69 40.08
C THR A 25 -24.01 14.53 38.80
N VAL A 26 -25.13 15.27 38.66
CA VAL A 26 -25.91 15.34 37.42
C VAL A 26 -25.03 15.82 36.27
N LEU A 27 -24.21 16.86 36.47
CA LEU A 27 -23.29 17.37 35.44
C LEU A 27 -22.25 16.32 35.03
N VAL A 28 -21.64 15.61 35.99
CA VAL A 28 -20.69 14.52 35.69
C VAL A 28 -21.35 13.47 34.81
N VAL A 29 -22.52 12.97 35.24
CA VAL A 29 -23.25 11.93 34.51
C VAL A 29 -23.67 12.44 33.13
N ALA A 30 -24.12 13.69 33.01
CA ALA A 30 -24.50 14.28 31.73
C ALA A 30 -23.32 14.36 30.77
N VAL A 31 -22.18 14.87 31.23
CA VAL A 31 -20.98 15.01 30.43
C VAL A 31 -20.46 13.64 29.99
N THR A 32 -20.34 12.65 30.88
CA THR A 32 -19.91 11.30 30.50
C THR A 32 -20.88 10.61 29.54
N THR A 33 -22.19 10.80 29.75
CA THR A 33 -23.22 10.24 28.85
C THR A 33 -23.17 10.92 27.47
N ALA A 34 -22.87 12.22 27.41
CA ALA A 34 -22.70 12.95 26.17
C ALA A 34 -21.54 12.42 25.32
N PHE A 35 -20.41 12.05 25.94
CA PHE A 35 -19.30 11.40 25.23
C PHE A 35 -19.69 10.05 24.66
N LEU A 36 -20.34 9.20 25.45
CA LEU A 36 -20.74 7.88 24.97
C LEU A 36 -21.75 7.97 23.81
N ILE A 37 -22.72 8.88 23.92
CA ILE A 37 -23.72 9.11 22.87
C ILE A 37 -23.09 9.74 21.64
N GLY A 38 -22.23 10.74 21.80
CA GLY A 38 -21.54 11.37 20.67
C GLY A 38 -20.63 10.39 19.93
N THR A 39 -19.90 9.55 20.67
CA THR A 39 -19.06 8.49 20.08
C THR A 39 -19.91 7.45 19.36
N ALA A 40 -21.00 6.98 19.98
CA ALA A 40 -21.91 6.03 19.34
C ALA A 40 -22.57 6.58 18.07
N LEU A 41 -22.94 7.87 18.06
CA LEU A 41 -23.48 8.54 16.87
C LEU A 41 -22.44 8.67 15.76
N LEU A 42 -21.19 8.99 16.08
CA LEU A 42 -20.10 9.05 15.11
C LEU A 42 -19.83 7.69 14.47
N VAL A 43 -19.77 6.63 15.29
CA VAL A 43 -19.58 5.24 14.82
C VAL A 43 -20.77 4.80 13.96
N ALA A 44 -22.00 5.10 14.38
CA ALA A 44 -23.19 4.73 13.62
C ALA A 44 -23.36 5.52 12.32
N ALA A 45 -22.96 6.79 12.30
CA ALA A 45 -22.96 7.61 11.08
C ALA A 45 -21.95 7.09 10.06
N ALA A 46 -20.75 6.72 10.51
CA ALA A 46 -19.74 6.07 9.67
C ALA A 46 -20.28 4.76 9.08
N GLY A 47 -20.87 3.88 9.92
CA GLY A 47 -21.44 2.62 9.44
C GLY A 47 -22.62 2.79 8.47
N ALA A 48 -23.49 3.77 8.68
CA ALA A 48 -24.65 4.00 7.82
C ALA A 48 -24.25 4.42 6.39
N GLN A 49 -23.27 5.32 6.28
CA GLN A 49 -22.73 5.75 4.98
C GLN A 49 -22.11 4.56 4.21
N THR A 50 -21.43 3.67 4.94
CA THR A 50 -20.88 2.45 4.37
C THR A 50 -21.96 1.48 3.88
N THR A 51 -23.05 1.29 4.66
CA THR A 51 -24.14 0.39 4.24
C THR A 51 -24.89 0.88 3.00
N THR A 52 -25.05 2.19 2.82
CA THR A 52 -25.67 2.74 1.60
C THR A 52 -24.81 2.52 0.37
N LEU A 53 -23.48 2.57 0.51
CA LEU A 53 -22.53 2.25 -0.56
C LEU A 53 -22.50 0.75 -0.86
N ALA A 54 -22.65 -0.11 0.15
CA ALA A 54 -22.67 -1.56 -0.03
C ALA A 54 -23.92 -2.04 -0.78
N GLY A 55 -25.10 -1.52 -0.43
CA GLY A 55 -26.39 -2.01 -0.93
C GLY A 55 -26.68 -1.76 -2.41
N GLU A 56 -25.76 -1.11 -3.12
CA GLU A 56 -25.84 -0.84 -4.57
C GLU A 56 -25.08 -1.88 -5.41
N TYR A 57 -24.38 -2.83 -4.77
CA TYR A 57 -23.52 -3.79 -5.46
C TYR A 57 -23.81 -5.25 -5.08
N ASP A 58 -23.66 -6.11 -6.08
CA ASP A 58 -23.77 -7.56 -5.99
C ASP A 58 -22.37 -8.17 -5.77
N ILE A 59 -22.24 -9.20 -4.92
CA ILE A 59 -20.94 -9.82 -4.60
C ILE A 59 -20.93 -11.27 -5.07
N THR A 60 -20.06 -11.56 -6.04
CA THR A 60 -19.74 -12.92 -6.49
C THR A 60 -18.44 -13.39 -5.83
N THR A 61 -18.44 -14.59 -5.28
CA THR A 61 -17.26 -15.21 -4.66
C THR A 61 -16.76 -16.41 -5.45
N ALA A 62 -15.48 -16.71 -5.29
CA ALA A 62 -14.82 -17.88 -5.81
C ALA A 62 -14.12 -18.62 -4.66
N ASP A 63 -14.31 -19.92 -4.60
CA ASP A 63 -13.64 -20.79 -3.63
C ASP A 63 -12.90 -21.93 -4.38
N TYR A 64 -11.88 -22.50 -3.75
CA TYR A 64 -11.09 -23.60 -4.30
C TYR A 64 -11.22 -24.86 -3.45
N HIS A 65 -11.60 -25.95 -4.10
CA HIS A 65 -11.61 -27.28 -3.49
C HIS A 65 -10.55 -28.17 -4.12
N ASP A 66 -9.86 -28.95 -3.29
CA ASP A 66 -8.85 -29.91 -3.76
C ASP A 66 -9.45 -31.10 -4.54
N SER A 67 -10.78 -31.31 -4.45
CA SER A 67 -11.48 -32.34 -5.21
C SER A 67 -12.69 -31.78 -5.96
N SER A 68 -12.74 -31.99 -7.27
CA SER A 68 -13.85 -31.62 -8.14
C SER A 68 -15.11 -32.44 -7.88
N ALA A 69 -14.98 -33.64 -7.30
CA ALA A 69 -16.13 -34.44 -6.87
C ALA A 69 -16.75 -33.84 -5.60
N ALA A 70 -15.90 -33.48 -4.62
CA ALA A 70 -16.35 -32.81 -3.40
C ALA A 70 -16.96 -31.43 -3.70
N ALA A 71 -16.33 -30.65 -4.58
CA ALA A 71 -16.83 -29.36 -5.03
C ALA A 71 -18.25 -29.45 -5.61
N ARG A 72 -18.49 -30.41 -6.52
CA ARG A 72 -19.83 -30.63 -7.11
C ARG A 72 -20.86 -31.12 -6.10
N ALA A 73 -20.43 -31.81 -5.04
CA ALA A 73 -21.33 -32.27 -3.99
C ALA A 73 -21.70 -31.15 -3.00
N ALA A 74 -20.81 -30.18 -2.82
CA ALA A 74 -21.03 -29.01 -1.96
C ALA A 74 -21.73 -27.86 -2.69
N ALA A 75 -21.56 -27.75 -4.01
CA ALA A 75 -22.14 -26.72 -4.85
C ALA A 75 -23.68 -26.80 -4.92
N ASP A 76 -24.33 -25.65 -4.85
CA ASP A 76 -25.77 -25.51 -5.10
C ASP A 76 -26.08 -25.54 -6.61
N ARG A 77 -27.37 -25.54 -6.96
CA ARG A 77 -27.83 -25.65 -8.36
C ARG A 77 -27.34 -24.52 -9.28
N ASP A 78 -27.09 -23.34 -8.73
CA ASP A 78 -26.73 -22.15 -9.51
C ASP A 78 -25.22 -21.88 -9.54
N ASP A 79 -24.42 -22.68 -8.80
CA ASP A 79 -22.97 -22.52 -8.73
C ASP A 79 -22.26 -23.06 -9.97
N LEU A 80 -21.21 -22.37 -10.38
CA LEU A 80 -20.39 -22.75 -11.52
C LEU A 80 -19.12 -23.44 -11.05
N VAL A 81 -19.04 -24.76 -11.26
CA VAL A 81 -17.88 -25.58 -10.87
C VAL A 81 -16.93 -25.76 -12.07
N PHE A 82 -15.72 -25.23 -11.95
CA PHE A 82 -14.65 -25.33 -12.94
C PHE A 82 -13.55 -26.30 -12.47
N PRO A 83 -13.48 -27.54 -12.97
CA PRO A 83 -12.40 -28.46 -12.62
C PRO A 83 -11.03 -27.89 -13.00
N THR A 84 -10.02 -28.12 -12.15
CA THR A 84 -8.65 -27.73 -12.41
C THR A 84 -7.71 -28.91 -12.25
N ALA A 85 -6.66 -28.95 -13.06
CA ALA A 85 -5.60 -29.95 -12.93
C ALA A 85 -4.24 -29.31 -13.24
N VAL A 86 -3.17 -29.79 -12.60
CA VAL A 86 -1.80 -29.42 -12.94
C VAL A 86 -1.20 -30.55 -13.77
N LEU A 87 -0.85 -30.26 -15.01
CA LEU A 87 -0.33 -31.24 -15.98
C LEU A 87 1.10 -30.87 -16.40
N ARG A 88 1.95 -31.87 -16.66
CA ARG A 88 3.32 -31.65 -17.13
C ARG A 88 3.35 -31.52 -18.65
N GLY A 89 3.94 -30.44 -19.13
CA GLY A 89 4.19 -30.19 -20.54
C GLY A 89 5.43 -30.92 -21.08
N PRO A 90 5.73 -30.79 -22.38
CA PRO A 90 6.82 -31.51 -23.04
C PRO A 90 8.22 -31.07 -22.55
N ASP A 91 8.32 -29.85 -22.00
CA ASP A 91 9.56 -29.29 -21.46
C ASP A 91 9.77 -29.66 -19.97
N GLY A 92 8.88 -30.49 -19.40
CA GLY A 92 8.88 -30.88 -18.00
C GLY A 92 8.26 -29.85 -17.04
N THR A 93 7.79 -28.72 -17.56
CA THR A 93 7.13 -27.65 -16.81
C THR A 93 5.69 -28.01 -16.46
N GLU A 94 5.26 -27.64 -15.26
CA GLU A 94 3.88 -27.85 -14.81
C GLU A 94 2.99 -26.68 -15.25
N HIS A 95 1.83 -27.01 -15.82
CA HIS A 95 0.85 -26.07 -16.35
C HIS A 95 -0.52 -26.34 -15.76
N ARG A 96 -1.23 -25.29 -15.36
CA ARG A 96 -2.59 -25.41 -14.84
C ARG A 96 -3.59 -25.44 -16.00
N PHE A 97 -4.48 -26.42 -15.96
CA PHE A 97 -5.60 -26.58 -16.86
C PHE A 97 -6.90 -26.21 -16.15
N LEU A 98 -7.76 -25.46 -16.82
CA LEU A 98 -9.10 -25.09 -16.42
C LEU A 98 -10.11 -25.79 -17.31
N GLY A 99 -11.02 -26.52 -16.68
CA GLY A 99 -12.14 -27.21 -17.31
C GLY A 99 -13.37 -26.32 -17.33
N VAL A 100 -13.81 -25.92 -18.52
CA VAL A 100 -15.03 -25.11 -18.68
C VAL A 100 -16.24 -26.04 -18.82
N PRO A 101 -17.24 -25.97 -17.92
CA PRO A 101 -18.44 -26.77 -18.02
C PRO A 101 -19.34 -26.24 -19.14
N PRO A 102 -20.16 -27.09 -19.78
CA PRO A 102 -21.04 -26.67 -20.87
C PRO A 102 -22.07 -25.61 -20.41
N GLU A 103 -22.51 -25.68 -19.16
CA GLU A 103 -23.49 -24.77 -18.54
C GLU A 103 -22.94 -23.35 -18.30
N ALA A 104 -21.62 -23.17 -18.24
CA ALA A 104 -20.99 -21.85 -18.12
C ALA A 104 -21.29 -20.91 -19.31
N SER A 105 -21.68 -21.47 -20.46
CA SER A 105 -22.11 -20.69 -21.63
C SER A 105 -23.59 -20.28 -21.61
N ALA A 106 -24.40 -20.90 -20.74
CA ALA A 106 -25.85 -20.71 -20.66
C ALA A 106 -26.28 -19.77 -19.52
N ASN A 107 -25.58 -19.82 -18.38
CA ASN A 107 -25.95 -19.09 -17.15
C ASN A 107 -25.22 -17.74 -17.03
N GLY A 108 -24.89 -17.09 -18.16
CA GLY A 108 -23.95 -15.97 -18.21
C GLY A 108 -24.04 -15.05 -16.99
N LEU A 109 -22.92 -14.88 -16.28
CA LEU A 109 -22.75 -13.88 -15.21
C LEU A 109 -23.17 -12.53 -15.80
N GLN A 110 -24.44 -12.17 -15.66
CA GLN A 110 -25.12 -10.98 -16.21
C GLN A 110 -25.92 -10.33 -15.06
N GLY A 111 -25.26 -9.53 -14.21
CA GLY A 111 -25.90 -8.67 -13.20
C GLY A 111 -25.16 -7.34 -12.98
N GLY A 112 -25.66 -6.23 -13.55
CA GLY A 112 -25.23 -4.84 -13.25
C GLY A 112 -24.56 -4.05 -14.39
N ALA A 113 -24.75 -2.73 -14.42
CA ALA A 113 -24.19 -1.85 -15.43
C ALA A 113 -22.69 -1.56 -15.17
N ASP A 114 -21.89 -1.45 -16.23
CA ASP A 114 -20.46 -1.08 -16.31
C ASP A 114 -19.35 -2.17 -16.22
N TRP A 115 -19.60 -3.42 -15.84
CA TRP A 115 -18.55 -4.49 -15.75
C TRP A 115 -18.57 -5.54 -16.90
N GLN A 116 -19.34 -5.27 -17.96
CA GLN A 116 -19.66 -6.18 -19.09
C GLN A 116 -18.53 -6.53 -20.09
N ARG A 117 -17.27 -6.72 -19.67
CA ARG A 117 -16.20 -7.18 -20.59
C ARG A 117 -15.41 -8.41 -20.16
N THR A 118 -15.70 -9.02 -19.01
CA THR A 118 -15.01 -10.27 -18.64
C THR A 118 -15.67 -11.44 -19.37
N THR A 119 -14.94 -12.05 -20.30
CA THR A 119 -15.43 -13.22 -21.04
C THR A 119 -14.98 -14.51 -20.35
N LEU A 120 -15.93 -15.43 -20.12
CA LEU A 120 -15.56 -16.80 -19.75
C LEU A 120 -14.85 -17.45 -20.95
N PRO A 121 -13.70 -18.10 -20.75
CA PRO A 121 -12.94 -18.64 -21.86
C PRO A 121 -13.70 -19.81 -22.49
N THR A 122 -13.75 -19.88 -23.82
CA THR A 122 -14.48 -20.93 -24.53
C THR A 122 -13.50 -21.88 -25.24
N PRO A 123 -13.44 -23.17 -24.83
CA PRO A 123 -12.52 -24.14 -25.46
C PRO A 123 -12.91 -24.50 -26.91
N ASN A 124 -14.20 -24.38 -27.28
CA ASN A 124 -14.74 -24.70 -28.61
C ASN A 124 -14.30 -26.09 -29.14
N GLY A 125 -14.24 -27.08 -28.25
CA GLY A 125 -13.81 -28.45 -28.57
C GLY A 125 -12.30 -28.63 -28.78
N SER A 126 -11.49 -27.62 -28.46
CA SER A 126 -10.02 -27.67 -28.51
C SER A 126 -9.39 -27.16 -27.21
N VAL A 127 -8.10 -27.42 -27.01
CA VAL A 127 -7.35 -26.84 -25.90
C VAL A 127 -6.85 -25.46 -26.32
N ARG A 128 -7.03 -24.47 -25.47
CA ARG A 128 -6.41 -23.14 -25.62
C ARG A 128 -5.33 -22.94 -24.57
N GLY A 129 -4.34 -22.12 -24.87
CA GLY A 129 -3.23 -21.87 -23.96
C GLY A 129 -2.33 -20.73 -24.45
N PRO A 130 -1.27 -20.41 -23.69
CA PRO A 130 -0.32 -19.33 -23.97
C PRO A 130 0.64 -19.69 -25.13
N VAL A 131 0.09 -19.90 -26.33
CA VAL A 131 0.87 -20.19 -27.55
C VAL A 131 0.64 -19.11 -28.59
N ALA A 132 1.70 -18.69 -29.30
CA ALA A 132 1.60 -17.64 -30.31
C ALA A 132 0.91 -18.12 -31.61
N VAL A 133 1.06 -19.41 -31.92
CA VAL A 133 0.46 -20.05 -33.08
C VAL A 133 -0.05 -21.43 -32.68
N ARG A 134 -0.99 -21.98 -33.46
CA ARG A 134 -1.49 -23.35 -33.25
C ARG A 134 -0.32 -24.35 -33.26
N THR A 135 -0.22 -25.16 -32.21
CA THR A 135 0.84 -26.16 -32.06
C THR A 135 0.30 -27.45 -31.43
N GLN A 136 0.98 -28.58 -31.66
CA GLN A 136 0.69 -29.84 -30.95
C GLN A 136 1.62 -29.97 -29.75
N GLN A 137 1.03 -30.18 -28.58
CA GLN A 137 1.78 -30.39 -27.33
C GLN A 137 1.27 -31.66 -26.64
N ARG A 138 2.22 -32.41 -26.08
CA ARG A 138 1.97 -33.58 -25.24
C ARG A 138 1.89 -33.11 -23.79
N PHE A 139 0.86 -33.56 -23.08
CA PHE A 139 0.68 -33.33 -21.66
C PHE A 139 0.58 -34.67 -20.92
N ASP A 140 1.28 -34.76 -19.80
CA ASP A 140 1.30 -35.92 -18.92
C ASP A 140 0.61 -35.54 -17.59
N GLY A 141 -0.40 -36.32 -17.19
CA GLY A 141 -1.14 -36.14 -15.94
C GLY A 141 -1.39 -37.47 -15.21
N PRO A 142 -1.96 -37.42 -13.99
CA PRO A 142 -2.29 -38.62 -13.22
C PRO A 142 -3.24 -39.59 -13.96
N GLY A 143 -4.18 -39.05 -14.73
CA GLY A 143 -5.12 -39.82 -15.57
C GLY A 143 -4.53 -40.34 -16.88
N GLY A 144 -3.26 -40.03 -17.17
CA GLY A 144 -2.52 -40.51 -18.33
C GLY A 144 -1.93 -39.39 -19.19
N THR A 145 -1.42 -39.79 -20.35
CA THR A 145 -0.82 -38.90 -21.35
C THR A 145 -1.81 -38.63 -22.48
N ALA A 146 -1.90 -37.37 -22.93
CA ALA A 146 -2.60 -37.03 -24.17
C ALA A 146 -1.86 -35.95 -24.99
N VAL A 147 -2.12 -35.93 -26.29
CA VAL A 147 -1.60 -34.91 -27.22
C VAL A 147 -2.76 -34.04 -27.69
N TYR A 148 -2.63 -32.73 -27.54
CA TYR A 148 -3.66 -31.77 -27.92
C TYR A 148 -3.14 -30.76 -28.94
N ASN A 149 -4.05 -30.36 -29.84
CA ASN A 149 -3.85 -29.18 -30.68
C ASN A 149 -4.17 -27.94 -29.84
N VAL A 150 -3.14 -27.27 -29.33
CA VAL A 150 -3.24 -26.05 -28.54
C VAL A 150 -3.39 -24.86 -29.47
N ARG A 151 -4.42 -24.03 -29.23
CA ARG A 151 -4.65 -22.78 -29.94
C ARG A 151 -4.34 -21.57 -29.04
N PRO A 152 -3.96 -20.43 -29.61
CA PRO A 152 -3.88 -19.17 -28.85
C PRO A 152 -5.24 -18.80 -28.22
N HIS A 153 -5.20 -18.06 -27.12
CA HIS A 153 -6.38 -17.38 -26.57
C HIS A 153 -6.92 -16.35 -27.58
N GLU A 154 -8.25 -16.18 -27.65
CA GLU A 154 -8.92 -15.28 -28.61
C GLU A 154 -8.98 -13.81 -28.13
N THR A 155 -8.99 -13.59 -26.82
CA THR A 155 -9.06 -12.27 -26.17
C THR A 155 -8.20 -12.29 -24.90
N GLY A 156 -7.63 -11.14 -24.54
CA GLY A 156 -6.88 -10.96 -23.29
C GLY A 156 -7.76 -10.69 -22.05
N ASP A 157 -9.06 -10.48 -22.24
CA ASP A 157 -10.01 -10.13 -21.16
C ASP A 157 -10.78 -11.39 -20.73
N SER A 158 -10.14 -12.24 -19.92
CA SER A 158 -10.72 -13.46 -19.34
C SER A 158 -10.74 -13.41 -17.82
N LEU A 159 -11.69 -14.12 -17.20
CA LEU A 159 -11.79 -14.25 -15.75
C LEU A 159 -10.55 -14.96 -15.16
N PHE A 160 -9.95 -15.86 -15.93
CA PHE A 160 -8.82 -16.67 -15.50
C PHE A 160 -7.52 -16.24 -16.20
N PRO A 161 -6.35 -16.51 -15.59
CA PRO A 161 -5.08 -16.00 -16.10
C PRO A 161 -4.75 -16.53 -17.50
N PRO A 162 -4.16 -15.72 -18.40
CA PRO A 162 -3.84 -16.13 -19.77
C PRO A 162 -2.77 -17.24 -19.85
N GLU A 163 -2.03 -17.49 -18.77
CA GLU A 163 -1.10 -18.61 -18.64
C GLU A 163 -1.76 -19.97 -18.40
N TRP A 164 -3.04 -19.99 -17.99
CA TRP A 164 -3.77 -21.25 -17.78
C TRP A 164 -4.22 -21.82 -19.13
N TYR A 165 -4.16 -23.14 -19.25
CA TYR A 165 -4.71 -23.84 -20.39
C TYR A 165 -6.20 -24.04 -20.19
N VAL A 166 -7.01 -23.80 -21.22
CA VAL A 166 -8.46 -23.94 -21.14
C VAL A 166 -8.93 -25.11 -22.01
N ALA A 167 -9.70 -26.02 -21.43
CA ALA A 167 -10.28 -27.18 -22.11
C ALA A 167 -11.71 -27.46 -21.61
N ASN A 168 -12.40 -28.43 -22.21
CA ASN A 168 -13.70 -28.89 -21.68
C ASN A 168 -13.51 -29.52 -20.28
N ALA A 169 -14.49 -29.32 -19.39
CA ALA A 169 -14.47 -29.88 -18.03
C ALA A 169 -14.21 -31.41 -18.00
N SER A 170 -14.78 -32.16 -18.94
CA SER A 170 -14.55 -33.60 -19.07
C SER A 170 -13.10 -33.96 -19.38
N THR A 171 -12.43 -33.17 -20.24
CA THR A 171 -11.02 -33.36 -20.58
C THR A 171 -10.11 -33.16 -19.38
N VAL A 172 -10.34 -32.09 -18.61
CA VAL A 172 -9.52 -31.77 -17.43
C VAL A 172 -9.72 -32.80 -16.32
N THR A 173 -10.96 -33.23 -16.08
CA THR A 173 -11.27 -34.26 -15.09
C THR A 173 -10.63 -35.61 -15.48
N ALA A 174 -10.67 -35.98 -16.78
CA ALA A 174 -10.08 -37.23 -17.26
C ALA A 174 -8.55 -37.27 -17.13
N LEU A 175 -7.87 -36.15 -17.35
CA LEU A 175 -6.39 -36.07 -17.22
C LEU A 175 -5.93 -35.87 -15.77
N GLY A 176 -6.72 -35.13 -14.98
CA GLY A 176 -6.40 -34.84 -13.58
C GLY A 176 -6.63 -36.01 -12.64
N GLY A 177 -7.51 -36.97 -12.99
CA GLY A 177 -7.83 -38.11 -12.13
C GLY A 177 -8.73 -37.73 -10.93
N GLU A 178 -8.71 -38.55 -9.87
CA GLU A 178 -9.51 -38.30 -8.65
C GLU A 178 -9.03 -37.07 -7.86
N ASP A 179 -7.76 -36.68 -8.04
CA ASP A 179 -7.10 -35.52 -7.41
C ASP A 179 -7.31 -34.20 -8.18
N ALA A 180 -8.18 -34.19 -9.21
CA ALA A 180 -8.50 -32.96 -9.92
C ALA A 180 -9.30 -32.03 -9.00
N GLY A 181 -8.71 -30.90 -8.58
CA GLY A 181 -9.40 -29.86 -7.82
C GLY A 181 -10.45 -29.12 -8.63
N ALA A 182 -11.10 -28.12 -8.05
CA ALA A 182 -12.05 -27.26 -8.74
C ALA A 182 -12.11 -25.86 -8.13
N VAL A 183 -12.32 -24.86 -9.00
CA VAL A 183 -12.75 -23.52 -8.59
C VAL A 183 -14.27 -23.50 -8.68
N VAL A 184 -14.94 -23.14 -7.59
CA VAL A 184 -16.39 -22.94 -7.54
C VAL A 184 -16.63 -21.44 -7.55
N ILE A 185 -17.44 -20.96 -8.48
CA ILE A 185 -17.91 -19.59 -8.51
C ILE A 185 -19.35 -19.59 -8.04
N GLU A 186 -19.61 -18.87 -6.95
CA GLU A 186 -20.93 -18.71 -6.36
C GLU A 186 -21.50 -17.37 -6.85
N PRO A 187 -22.42 -17.37 -7.83
CA PRO A 187 -23.06 -16.16 -8.29
C PRO A 187 -23.97 -15.57 -7.21
N ASP A 188 -24.05 -14.25 -7.23
CA ASP A 188 -24.72 -13.36 -6.28
C ASP A 188 -25.99 -13.91 -5.60
N ARG A 189 -26.01 -13.91 -4.26
CA ARG A 189 -27.13 -14.45 -3.45
C ARG A 189 -27.79 -13.44 -2.53
N THR A 190 -27.25 -12.23 -2.39
CA THR A 190 -27.77 -11.23 -1.43
C THR A 190 -27.29 -9.83 -1.76
N ASN A 191 -28.22 -8.86 -1.76
CA ASN A 191 -27.88 -7.43 -1.72
C ASN A 191 -26.79 -7.19 -0.66
N ALA A 192 -25.62 -6.71 -1.08
CA ALA A 192 -24.50 -6.58 -0.17
C ALA A 192 -24.82 -5.62 0.97
N SER A 193 -24.62 -6.07 2.21
CA SER A 193 -24.70 -5.23 3.39
C SER A 193 -23.53 -5.59 4.30
N LEU A 194 -23.13 -4.66 5.19
CA LEU A 194 -22.07 -4.93 6.18
C LEU A 194 -22.36 -6.16 7.06
N ALA A 195 -23.63 -6.57 7.20
CA ALA A 195 -24.04 -7.75 7.96
C ALA A 195 -24.09 -9.04 7.13
N SER A 196 -24.06 -8.94 5.79
CA SER A 196 -24.18 -10.05 4.85
C SER A 196 -22.97 -10.17 3.92
N LEU A 197 -21.81 -9.62 4.32
CA LEU A 197 -20.56 -9.85 3.60
C LEU A 197 -20.20 -11.34 3.62
N PRO A 198 -19.65 -11.90 2.53
CA PRO A 198 -19.20 -13.28 2.50
C PRO A 198 -18.17 -13.54 3.61
N ALA A 199 -18.40 -14.60 4.38
CA ALA A 199 -17.47 -15.05 5.42
C ALA A 199 -16.51 -16.14 4.94
N SER A 200 -16.68 -16.63 3.71
CA SER A 200 -15.88 -17.68 3.09
C SER A 200 -15.70 -17.39 1.60
N GLY A 201 -14.57 -17.83 1.06
CA GLY A 201 -14.19 -17.64 -0.33
C GLY A 201 -13.58 -16.27 -0.61
N THR A 202 -13.16 -16.09 -1.85
CA THR A 202 -12.50 -14.90 -2.36
C THR A 202 -13.45 -14.15 -3.29
N PRO A 203 -13.77 -12.87 -3.04
CA PRO A 203 -14.58 -12.09 -3.96
C PRO A 203 -13.89 -11.97 -5.32
N VAL A 204 -14.61 -12.24 -6.40
CA VAL A 204 -14.09 -12.12 -7.76
C VAL A 204 -13.73 -10.66 -8.09
N GLN A 205 -14.39 -9.71 -7.43
CA GLN A 205 -14.05 -8.30 -7.41
C GLN A 205 -13.80 -7.84 -5.95
N ALA A 206 -12.56 -7.93 -5.50
CA ALA A 206 -12.17 -7.80 -4.11
C ALA A 206 -12.08 -6.36 -3.60
N ALA A 207 -11.91 -5.33 -4.46
CA ALA A 207 -11.70 -3.97 -3.95
C ALA A 207 -12.87 -3.45 -3.10
N LEU A 208 -14.12 -3.68 -3.52
CA LEU A 208 -15.28 -3.26 -2.73
C LEU A 208 -15.34 -4.03 -1.41
N VAL A 209 -15.15 -5.36 -1.44
CA VAL A 209 -15.22 -6.20 -0.23
C VAL A 209 -14.08 -5.89 0.73
N PHE A 210 -12.87 -5.63 0.25
CA PHE A 210 -11.76 -5.11 1.05
C PHE A 210 -12.15 -3.83 1.77
N LEU A 211 -12.76 -2.86 1.05
CA LEU A 211 -13.20 -1.59 1.65
C LEU A 211 -14.29 -1.82 2.71
N LEU A 212 -15.31 -2.61 2.41
CA LEU A 212 -16.42 -2.90 3.31
C LEU A 212 -15.99 -3.65 4.57
N THR A 213 -15.13 -4.66 4.39
CA THR A 213 -14.61 -5.49 5.48
C THR A 213 -13.61 -4.72 6.34
N GLY A 214 -12.69 -3.97 5.74
CA GLY A 214 -11.78 -3.10 6.51
C GLY A 214 -12.51 -1.97 7.25
N MET A 215 -13.61 -1.44 6.70
CA MET A 215 -14.49 -0.54 7.46
C MET A 215 -15.18 -1.25 8.63
N ARG A 216 -15.60 -2.51 8.47
CA ARG A 216 -16.15 -3.33 9.56
C ARG A 216 -15.11 -3.55 10.66
N GLU A 217 -13.86 -3.86 10.31
CA GLU A 217 -12.76 -3.98 11.27
C GLU A 217 -12.54 -2.66 12.02
N MET A 218 -12.43 -1.54 11.29
CA MET A 218 -12.28 -0.22 11.88
C MET A 218 -13.44 0.12 12.85
N LEU A 219 -14.69 -0.14 12.45
CA LEU A 219 -15.86 0.05 13.30
C LEU A 219 -15.82 -0.87 14.54
N THR A 220 -15.29 -2.08 14.40
CA THR A 220 -15.10 -3.03 15.52
C THR A 220 -14.10 -2.49 16.52
N VAL A 221 -12.96 -1.95 16.07
CA VAL A 221 -11.97 -1.28 16.95
C VAL A 221 -12.59 -0.07 17.66
N LEU A 222 -13.33 0.78 16.93
CA LEU A 222 -13.99 1.95 17.51
C LEU A 222 -15.10 1.56 18.51
N LEU A 223 -15.85 0.50 18.22
CA LEU A 223 -16.87 -0.03 19.11
C LEU A 223 -16.25 -0.64 20.36
N ALA A 224 -15.17 -1.42 20.23
CA ALA A 224 -14.41 -1.95 21.36
C ALA A 224 -13.84 -0.82 22.24
N ALA A 225 -13.32 0.25 21.63
CA ALA A 225 -12.90 1.46 22.34
C ALA A 225 -14.05 2.13 23.10
N THR A 226 -15.22 2.22 22.46
CA THR A 226 -16.44 2.81 23.06
C THR A 226 -16.93 1.97 24.24
N LEU A 227 -16.93 0.64 24.12
CA LEU A 227 -17.30 -0.28 25.19
C LEU A 227 -16.30 -0.20 26.36
N GLY A 228 -14.99 -0.18 26.08
CA GLY A 228 -13.96 0.03 27.11
C GLY A 228 -14.13 1.37 27.84
N GLY A 229 -14.39 2.45 27.09
CA GLY A 229 -14.73 3.76 27.64
C GLY A 229 -16.01 3.73 28.48
N ALA A 230 -17.05 3.03 28.03
CA ALA A 230 -18.31 2.89 28.76
C ALA A 230 -18.12 2.18 30.12
N VAL A 231 -17.30 1.13 30.18
CA VAL A 231 -16.96 0.43 31.43
C VAL A 231 -16.26 1.37 32.41
N LEU A 232 -15.29 2.16 31.94
CA LEU A 232 -14.61 3.13 32.79
C LEU A 232 -15.55 4.26 33.26
N VAL A 233 -16.44 4.75 32.37
CA VAL A 233 -17.48 5.72 32.74
C VAL A 233 -18.40 5.16 33.82
N LEU A 234 -18.75 3.88 33.75
CA LEU A 234 -19.55 3.19 34.75
C LEU A 234 -18.90 3.25 36.14
N VAL A 235 -17.58 3.03 36.19
CA VAL A 235 -16.77 3.13 37.41
C VAL A 235 -16.75 4.57 37.94
N VAL A 236 -16.66 5.58 37.06
CA VAL A 236 -16.74 7.00 37.46
C VAL A 236 -18.09 7.32 38.07
N VAL A 237 -19.19 6.97 37.39
CA VAL A 237 -20.56 7.22 37.86
C VAL A 237 -20.80 6.53 39.20
N TYR A 238 -20.39 5.26 39.34
CA TYR A 238 -20.46 4.52 40.60
C TYR A 238 -19.72 5.25 41.73
N ASN A 239 -18.47 5.68 41.49
CA ASN A 239 -17.66 6.33 42.51
C ASN A 239 -18.25 7.68 42.96
N VAL A 240 -18.73 8.49 42.02
CA VAL A 240 -19.34 9.80 42.33
C VAL A 240 -20.66 9.61 43.08
N LEU A 241 -21.51 8.67 42.67
CA LEU A 241 -22.75 8.36 43.38
C LEU A 241 -22.48 7.84 44.80
N ARG A 242 -21.49 6.95 44.94
CA ARG A 242 -21.06 6.42 46.23
C ARG A 242 -20.59 7.53 47.17
N MET A 243 -19.86 8.53 46.65
CA MET A 243 -19.46 9.73 47.41
C MET A 243 -20.68 10.52 47.89
N THR A 244 -21.63 10.78 47.00
CA THR A 244 -22.85 11.55 47.30
C THR A 244 -23.73 10.87 48.36
N VAL A 245 -23.87 9.55 48.32
CA VAL A 245 -24.61 8.79 49.35
C VAL A 245 -23.88 8.82 50.70
N ARG A 246 -22.54 8.71 50.68
CA ARG A 246 -21.73 8.71 51.90
C ARG A 246 -21.77 10.05 52.64
N ASP A 247 -21.92 11.15 51.93
CA ASP A 247 -22.13 12.47 52.54
C ASP A 247 -23.46 12.59 53.30
N ARG A 248 -24.42 11.70 53.04
CA ARG A 248 -25.74 11.66 53.69
C ARG A 248 -25.81 10.65 54.84
N LEU A 249 -24.68 10.11 55.29
CA LEU A 249 -24.63 9.17 56.42
C LEU A 249 -25.34 9.68 57.67
N ARG A 250 -25.23 10.97 58.01
CA ARG A 250 -25.96 11.56 59.15
C ARG A 250 -27.48 11.52 58.96
N THR A 251 -27.97 11.81 57.76
CA THR A 251 -29.40 11.71 57.44
C THR A 251 -29.88 10.26 57.51
N ILE A 252 -29.07 9.32 57.03
CA ILE A 252 -29.35 7.87 57.13
C ILE A 252 -29.39 7.43 58.60
N ALA A 253 -28.44 7.90 59.42
CA ALA A 253 -28.37 7.61 60.85
C ALA A 253 -29.59 8.15 61.59
N VAL A 254 -30.07 9.35 61.27
CA VAL A 254 -31.30 9.92 61.83
C VAL A 254 -32.52 9.07 61.44
N ILE A 255 -32.69 8.72 60.16
CA ILE A 255 -33.81 7.89 59.69
C ILE A 255 -33.81 6.51 60.39
N ARG A 256 -32.63 5.93 60.63
CA ARG A 256 -32.46 4.66 61.34
C ARG A 256 -32.72 4.79 62.84
N ALA A 257 -32.28 5.87 63.47
CA ALA A 257 -32.52 6.15 64.88
C ALA A 257 -34.00 6.39 65.19
N THR A 258 -34.77 6.90 64.22
CA THR A 258 -36.22 7.10 64.32
C THR A 258 -37.06 5.87 63.93
N GLY A 259 -36.45 4.67 63.80
CA GLY A 259 -37.17 3.42 63.52
C GLY A 259 -37.39 3.07 62.03
N GLY A 260 -36.72 3.74 61.10
CA GLY A 260 -36.81 3.42 59.67
C GLY A 260 -36.25 2.03 59.32
N SER A 261 -37.02 1.24 58.54
CA SER A 261 -36.57 -0.08 58.09
C SER A 261 -35.40 0.02 57.09
N PRO A 262 -34.42 -0.91 57.13
CA PRO A 262 -33.26 -0.88 56.22
C PRO A 262 -33.67 -0.85 54.74
N TRP A 263 -34.69 -1.63 54.37
CA TRP A 263 -35.23 -1.69 53.00
C TRP A 263 -35.79 -0.35 52.53
N ARG A 264 -36.44 0.42 53.40
CA ARG A 264 -36.96 1.76 53.07
C ARG A 264 -35.84 2.77 52.85
N VAL A 265 -34.72 2.62 53.56
CA VAL A 265 -33.52 3.43 53.33
C VAL A 265 -32.86 3.05 52.00
N LEU A 266 -32.68 1.75 51.72
CA LEU A 266 -32.10 1.28 50.46
C LEU A 266 -32.92 1.73 49.24
N SER A 267 -34.25 1.58 49.29
CA SER A 267 -35.12 1.96 48.17
C SER A 267 -35.17 3.47 47.94
N LEU A 268 -35.24 4.28 49.00
CA LEU A 268 -35.29 5.74 48.90
C LEU A 268 -33.99 6.32 48.32
N PHE A 269 -32.83 5.83 48.76
CA PHE A 269 -31.53 6.28 48.25
C PHE A 269 -31.21 5.69 46.87
N GLY A 270 -31.65 4.45 46.58
CA GLY A 270 -31.59 3.87 45.24
C GLY A 270 -32.42 4.66 44.22
N LEU A 271 -33.66 5.01 44.56
CA LEU A 271 -34.56 5.79 43.68
C LEU A 271 -34.06 7.22 43.49
N ARG A 272 -33.50 7.86 44.53
CA ARG A 272 -32.85 9.16 44.41
C ARG A 272 -31.65 9.11 43.47
N ALA A 273 -30.77 8.12 43.64
CA ALA A 273 -29.61 7.93 42.77
C ALA A 273 -30.05 7.69 41.32
N GLY A 274 -31.07 6.85 41.12
CA GLY A 274 -31.71 6.64 39.82
C GLY A 274 -32.23 7.93 39.20
N LEU A 275 -32.91 8.81 39.95
CA LEU A 275 -33.43 10.08 39.44
C LEU A 275 -32.31 11.06 39.06
N ILE A 276 -31.23 11.11 39.85
CA ILE A 276 -30.03 11.90 39.54
C ILE A 276 -29.40 11.41 38.23
N VAL A 277 -29.25 10.10 38.07
CA VAL A 277 -28.69 9.51 36.85
C VAL A 277 -29.62 9.71 35.67
N ALA A 278 -30.93 9.55 35.83
CA ALA A 278 -31.90 9.74 34.74
C ALA A 278 -31.87 11.16 34.18
N VAL A 279 -31.84 12.17 35.04
CA VAL A 279 -31.70 13.57 34.58
C VAL A 279 -30.33 13.83 33.98
N GLY A 280 -29.26 13.25 34.54
CA GLY A 280 -27.93 13.29 33.95
C GLY A 280 -27.91 12.69 32.55
N VAL A 281 -28.45 11.48 32.36
CA VAL A 281 -28.53 10.78 31.08
C VAL A 281 -29.36 11.57 30.07
N ALA A 282 -30.50 12.12 30.46
CA ALA A 282 -31.33 12.95 29.58
C ALA A 282 -30.60 14.21 29.09
N LEU A 283 -29.94 14.94 30.01
CA LEU A 283 -29.11 16.09 29.66
C LEU A 283 -27.91 15.69 28.81
N GLY A 284 -27.28 14.56 29.13
CA GLY A 284 -26.15 14.03 28.40
C GLY A 284 -26.51 13.60 26.99
N TYR A 285 -27.70 13.04 26.78
CA TYR A 285 -28.23 12.74 25.45
C TYR A 285 -28.37 14.01 24.61
N ALA A 286 -29.02 15.03 25.14
CA ALA A 286 -29.14 16.31 24.45
C ALA A 286 -27.76 16.93 24.14
N LEU A 287 -26.86 16.96 25.12
CA LEU A 287 -25.50 17.48 24.96
C LEU A 287 -24.68 16.68 23.93
N GLY A 288 -24.77 15.35 23.96
CA GLY A 288 -24.03 14.47 23.04
C GLY A 288 -24.43 14.69 21.59
N VAL A 289 -25.74 14.77 21.33
CA VAL A 289 -26.27 15.06 19.99
C VAL A 289 -25.85 16.46 19.53
N ILE A 290 -26.04 17.48 20.38
CA ILE A 290 -25.73 18.89 20.02
C ILE A 290 -24.23 19.07 19.76
N LEU A 291 -23.37 18.55 20.65
CA LEU A 291 -21.92 18.75 20.57
C LEU A 291 -21.33 18.02 19.37
N THR A 292 -21.81 16.81 19.06
CA THR A 292 -21.39 16.06 17.87
C THR A 292 -21.74 16.79 16.59
N ASN A 293 -22.99 17.27 16.48
CA ASN A 293 -23.41 18.09 15.34
C ASN A 293 -22.62 19.41 15.23
N ALA A 294 -22.32 20.07 16.36
CA ALA A 294 -21.52 21.29 16.38
C ALA A 294 -20.09 21.06 15.87
N ILE A 295 -19.46 19.94 16.24
CA ILE A 295 -18.12 19.58 15.76
C ILE A 295 -18.13 19.32 14.24
N VAL A 296 -19.10 18.56 13.74
CA VAL A 296 -19.24 18.29 12.30
C VAL A 296 -19.50 19.57 11.52
N ASN A 297 -20.43 20.42 11.98
CA ASN A 297 -20.74 21.70 11.33
C ASN A 297 -19.55 22.67 11.33
N ALA A 298 -18.76 22.73 12.41
CA ALA A 298 -17.55 23.55 12.46
C ALA A 298 -16.50 23.07 11.45
N ALA A 299 -16.39 21.75 11.24
CA ALA A 299 -15.49 21.17 10.26
C ALA A 299 -15.92 21.47 8.81
N ILE A 300 -17.22 21.36 8.52
CA ILE A 300 -17.79 21.75 7.21
C ILE A 300 -17.54 23.24 6.93
N TYR A 301 -17.75 24.11 7.91
CA TYR A 301 -17.47 25.55 7.79
C TYR A 301 -15.97 25.82 7.55
N GLY A 302 -15.08 25.00 8.10
CA GLY A 302 -13.64 25.05 7.86
C GLY A 302 -13.19 24.57 6.47
N GLY A 303 -14.11 24.21 5.57
CA GLY A 303 -13.80 23.78 4.21
C GLY A 303 -13.42 22.31 4.07
N LEU A 304 -13.65 21.49 5.10
CA LEU A 304 -13.41 20.05 5.01
C LEU A 304 -14.55 19.38 4.22
N PRO A 305 -14.27 18.66 3.12
CA PRO A 305 -15.29 17.92 2.38
C PRO A 305 -15.74 16.71 3.20
N ILE A 306 -16.96 16.75 3.73
CA ILE A 306 -17.48 15.74 4.66
C ILE A 306 -18.90 15.35 4.23
N ALA A 307 -19.15 14.04 4.16
CA ALA A 307 -20.48 13.45 3.90
C ALA A 307 -21.08 12.76 5.15
N LEU A 308 -20.60 13.09 6.35
CA LEU A 308 -21.11 12.55 7.61
C LEU A 308 -22.31 13.37 8.09
N THR A 309 -23.50 12.76 8.11
CA THR A 309 -24.69 13.33 8.76
C THR A 309 -24.98 12.53 10.04
N PRO A 310 -24.52 12.99 11.21
CA PRO A 310 -24.77 12.29 12.47
C PRO A 310 -26.28 12.33 12.80
N SER A 311 -26.97 11.25 12.44
CA SER A 311 -28.40 11.07 12.63
C SER A 311 -28.69 9.85 13.49
N LEU A 312 -29.90 9.82 14.07
CA LEU A 312 -30.38 8.67 14.84
C LEU A 312 -30.77 7.55 13.88
N THR A 313 -29.80 6.75 13.48
CA THR A 313 -30.03 5.54 12.70
C THR A 313 -30.55 4.41 13.60
N PRO A 314 -31.27 3.41 13.06
CA PRO A 314 -31.67 2.22 13.84
C PRO A 314 -30.49 1.53 14.50
N LEU A 315 -29.33 1.50 13.83
CA LEU A 315 -28.07 0.96 14.34
C LEU A 315 -27.49 1.78 15.50
N ALA A 316 -27.63 3.12 15.49
CA ALA A 316 -27.27 3.92 16.66
C ALA A 316 -28.15 3.56 17.87
N LEU A 317 -29.45 3.31 17.64
CA LEU A 317 -30.41 3.00 18.71
C LEU A 317 -30.12 1.64 19.37
N THR A 318 -29.66 0.63 18.61
CA THR A 318 -29.29 -0.69 19.17
C THR A 318 -28.13 -0.62 20.16
N VAL A 319 -27.24 0.37 20.04
CA VAL A 319 -26.13 0.59 20.99
C VAL A 319 -26.54 1.54 22.12
N ILE A 320 -27.19 2.67 21.80
CA ILE A 320 -27.53 3.72 22.77
C ILE A 320 -28.59 3.24 23.78
N ALA A 321 -29.60 2.47 23.35
CA ALA A 321 -30.67 2.01 24.23
C ALA A 321 -30.17 1.07 25.36
N PRO A 322 -29.45 -0.03 25.11
CA PRO A 322 -28.95 -0.88 26.19
C PRO A 322 -27.95 -0.13 27.06
N MET A 323 -27.10 0.72 26.47
CA MET A 323 -26.12 1.52 27.22
C MET A 323 -26.79 2.47 28.22
N THR A 324 -27.84 3.18 27.81
CA THR A 324 -28.59 4.08 28.69
C THR A 324 -29.34 3.33 29.79
N VAL A 325 -29.91 2.16 29.48
CA VAL A 325 -30.51 1.26 30.47
C VAL A 325 -29.47 0.78 31.49
N VAL A 326 -28.28 0.35 31.05
CA VAL A 326 -27.19 -0.08 31.93
C VAL A 326 -26.72 1.06 32.83
N LEU A 327 -26.57 2.28 32.30
CA LEU A 327 -26.22 3.46 33.12
C LEU A 327 -27.27 3.73 34.21
N LEU A 328 -28.56 3.65 33.88
CA LEU A 328 -29.66 3.80 34.84
C LEU A 328 -29.61 2.71 35.92
N LEU A 329 -29.46 1.44 35.52
CA LEU A 329 -29.38 0.30 36.43
C LEU A 329 -28.19 0.44 37.38
N VAL A 330 -27.01 0.79 36.86
CA VAL A 330 -25.84 1.01 37.71
C VAL A 330 -26.03 2.22 38.60
N GLY A 331 -26.71 3.27 38.15
CA GLY A 331 -27.09 4.39 39.01
C GLY A 331 -27.86 3.94 40.26
N VAL A 332 -28.88 3.11 40.05
CA VAL A 332 -29.71 2.55 41.14
C VAL A 332 -28.89 1.61 42.01
N VAL A 333 -28.17 0.65 41.41
CA VAL A 333 -27.33 -0.32 42.12
C VAL A 333 -26.25 0.36 42.95
N ALA A 334 -25.57 1.38 42.41
CA ALA A 334 -24.59 2.18 43.13
C ALA A 334 -25.20 2.88 44.35
N GLY A 335 -26.40 3.46 44.19
CA GLY A 335 -27.15 4.08 45.28
C GLY A 335 -27.49 3.07 46.39
N VAL A 336 -27.94 1.87 46.00
CA VAL A 336 -28.29 0.78 46.91
C VAL A 336 -27.05 0.23 47.63
N LEU A 337 -25.98 -0.11 46.92
CA LEU A 337 -24.74 -0.64 47.50
C LEU A 337 -24.06 0.38 48.43
N ALA A 338 -24.04 1.65 48.05
CA ALA A 338 -23.50 2.71 48.90
C ALA A 338 -24.30 2.86 50.20
N ALA A 339 -25.63 2.74 50.14
CA ALA A 339 -26.52 2.79 51.30
C ALA A 339 -26.49 1.49 52.14
N GLN A 340 -26.20 0.33 51.53
CA GLN A 340 -26.19 -0.97 52.22
C GLN A 340 -25.21 -1.01 53.39
N SER A 341 -23.99 -0.50 53.20
CA SER A 341 -22.98 -0.45 54.26
C SER A 341 -23.36 0.48 55.43
N ALA A 342 -24.22 1.46 55.18
CA ALA A 342 -24.72 2.39 56.18
C ALA A 342 -26.00 1.89 56.87
N ALA A 343 -26.85 1.17 56.14
CA ALA A 343 -28.11 0.63 56.65
C ALA A 343 -27.92 -0.59 57.56
N THR A 344 -26.87 -1.38 57.32
CA THR A 344 -26.56 -2.62 58.07
C THR A 344 -25.73 -2.39 59.33
N ARG A 345 -25.03 -1.26 59.44
CA ARG A 345 -24.20 -0.94 60.62
C ARG A 345 -25.03 -0.29 61.74
N PRO A 346 -24.74 -0.57 63.03
CA PRO A 346 -25.39 0.09 64.15
C PRO A 346 -25.16 1.61 64.12
N PRO A 347 -26.18 2.45 64.37
CA PRO A 347 -26.10 3.91 64.23
C PRO A 347 -25.02 4.54 65.12
N ALA A 348 -24.74 3.98 66.30
CA ALA A 348 -23.70 4.45 67.22
C ALA A 348 -22.27 4.36 66.65
N ARG A 349 -22.01 3.49 65.66
CA ARG A 349 -20.68 3.38 65.01
C ARG A 349 -20.53 4.24 63.76
N LEU A 350 -21.59 4.93 63.32
CA LEU A 350 -21.56 5.79 62.13
C LEU A 350 -20.94 7.17 62.43
N ASP A 351 -21.05 7.66 63.68
CA ASP A 351 -20.44 8.93 64.12
C ASP A 351 -19.02 8.76 64.71
N GLY A 352 -18.60 7.54 65.04
CA GLY A 352 -17.39 7.26 65.84
C GLY A 352 -16.04 7.19 65.11
N SER A 353 -15.87 7.77 63.92
CA SER A 353 -14.58 7.72 63.18
C SER A 353 -14.02 9.09 62.80
N ALA A 354 -14.38 10.15 63.52
CA ALA A 354 -13.98 11.53 63.19
C ALA A 354 -12.71 12.04 63.89
N ASP A 355 -12.16 11.37 64.91
CA ASP A 355 -10.92 11.80 65.56
C ASP A 355 -9.90 10.65 65.61
N THR A 356 -9.09 10.53 64.55
CA THR A 356 -7.79 9.87 64.66
C THR A 356 -6.78 10.97 65.01
N PRO A 357 -6.02 10.87 66.12
CA PRO A 357 -5.05 11.89 66.50
C PRO A 357 -4.03 12.09 65.37
N LYS A 358 -3.83 13.34 64.97
CA LYS A 358 -2.80 13.74 64.01
C LYS A 358 -1.44 13.38 64.61
N PRO A 359 -0.58 12.54 63.99
CA PRO A 359 0.75 12.28 64.52
C PRO A 359 1.53 13.60 64.60
N ALA A 360 2.29 13.75 65.69
CA ALA A 360 3.07 14.96 65.97
C ALA A 360 4.03 15.28 64.80
N PRO A 361 4.29 16.56 64.49
CA PRO A 361 5.21 16.92 63.42
C PRO A 361 6.63 16.46 63.78
N GLU A 362 7.17 15.49 63.04
CA GLU A 362 8.58 15.12 63.13
C GLU A 362 9.45 16.24 62.55
N SER A 363 10.24 16.88 63.41
CA SER A 363 11.16 17.95 63.07
C SER A 363 12.46 17.38 62.48
N GLY A 364 12.43 17.00 61.20
CA GLY A 364 13.61 16.53 60.45
C GLY A 364 13.55 16.89 58.96
N PRO A 365 14.67 16.78 58.21
CA PRO A 365 14.70 17.04 56.76
C PRO A 365 13.75 16.10 56.00
N LEU A 366 13.65 14.83 56.42
CA LEU A 366 12.66 13.87 55.94
C LEU A 366 11.23 14.28 56.29
N GLY A 367 10.99 14.87 57.47
CA GLY A 367 9.68 15.39 57.90
C GLY A 367 9.21 16.59 57.08
N ARG A 368 10.13 17.48 56.66
CA ARG A 368 9.83 18.59 55.73
C ARG A 368 9.50 18.10 54.32
N LEU A 369 10.23 17.10 53.83
CA LEU A 369 9.95 16.45 52.55
C LEU A 369 8.59 15.72 52.59
N ARG A 370 8.31 15.00 53.68
CA ARG A 370 7.03 14.31 53.89
C ARG A 370 5.87 15.31 54.01
N ALA A 371 6.06 16.42 54.72
CA ALA A 371 5.06 17.49 54.84
C ALA A 371 4.79 18.20 53.50
N ALA A 372 5.81 18.37 52.66
CA ALA A 372 5.66 18.91 51.30
C ALA A 372 4.96 17.95 50.33
N LEU A 373 5.05 16.63 50.58
CA LEU A 373 4.44 15.57 49.77
C LEU A 373 3.05 15.13 50.26
N THR A 374 2.62 15.55 51.45
CA THR A 374 1.27 15.28 51.96
C THR A 374 0.31 16.39 51.56
N PRO A 375 -0.73 16.12 50.75
CA PRO A 375 -1.69 17.14 50.33
C PRO A 375 -2.41 17.73 51.55
N THR A 376 -2.47 19.06 51.61
CA THR A 376 -2.96 19.79 52.79
C THR A 376 -4.48 19.95 52.79
N LEU A 377 -5.07 20.08 51.60
CA LEU A 377 -6.50 20.38 51.38
C LEU A 377 -7.27 19.26 50.66
N LEU A 378 -6.62 18.35 49.95
CA LEU A 378 -7.29 17.24 49.26
C LEU A 378 -6.95 15.89 49.90
N ALA A 379 -7.91 14.94 49.89
CA ALA A 379 -7.73 13.61 50.48
C ALA A 379 -7.32 12.60 49.41
N TRP A 380 -6.43 11.66 49.72
CA TRP A 380 -5.96 10.57 48.81
C TRP A 380 -7.07 9.79 48.09
N ARG A 381 -8.28 9.83 48.66
CA ARG A 381 -9.51 9.24 48.11
C ARG A 381 -9.95 9.82 46.77
N THR A 382 -9.40 10.96 46.34
CA THR A 382 -9.70 11.59 45.05
C THR A 382 -8.92 10.98 43.88
N ILE A 383 -7.87 10.19 44.16
CA ILE A 383 -7.03 9.61 43.10
C ILE A 383 -7.82 8.63 42.24
N VAL A 384 -8.66 7.78 42.82
CA VAL A 384 -9.38 6.76 42.05
C VAL A 384 -10.37 7.36 41.04
N PRO A 385 -11.26 8.31 41.42
CA PRO A 385 -12.13 8.98 40.44
C PRO A 385 -11.34 9.71 39.36
N THR A 386 -10.31 10.48 39.74
CA THR A 386 -9.49 11.24 38.80
C THR A 386 -8.69 10.33 37.86
N ALA A 387 -8.08 9.26 38.37
CA ALA A 387 -7.36 8.28 37.57
C ALA A 387 -8.29 7.58 36.59
N THR A 388 -9.52 7.24 36.98
CA THR A 388 -10.49 6.60 36.08
C THR A 388 -10.90 7.54 34.95
N THR A 389 -11.17 8.82 35.24
CA THR A 389 -11.51 9.81 34.20
C THR A 389 -10.34 10.05 33.24
N LEU A 390 -9.12 10.13 33.77
CA LEU A 390 -7.91 10.30 32.96
C LEU A 390 -7.59 9.02 32.16
N ALA A 391 -7.93 7.84 32.68
CA ALA A 391 -7.77 6.58 31.97
C ALA A 391 -8.64 6.52 30.72
N VAL A 392 -9.91 6.98 30.79
CA VAL A 392 -10.77 7.08 29.60
C VAL A 392 -10.11 7.93 28.52
N PHE A 393 -9.63 9.12 28.90
CA PHE A 393 -8.95 10.01 27.96
C PHE A 393 -7.68 9.39 27.39
N ALA A 394 -6.83 8.80 28.24
CA ALA A 394 -5.59 8.15 27.82
C ALA A 394 -5.84 6.96 26.89
N VAL A 395 -6.85 6.12 27.16
CA VAL A 395 -7.27 5.01 26.29
C VAL A 395 -7.69 5.54 24.93
N VAL A 396 -8.57 6.56 24.89
CA VAL A 396 -9.04 7.14 23.62
C VAL A 396 -7.88 7.73 22.82
N VAL A 397 -6.99 8.49 23.47
CA VAL A 397 -5.81 9.08 22.80
C VAL A 397 -4.88 7.99 22.29
N VAL A 398 -4.54 6.98 23.10
CA VAL A 398 -3.67 5.88 22.68
C VAL A 398 -4.28 5.12 21.50
N LEU A 399 -5.57 4.78 21.55
CA LEU A 399 -6.25 4.08 20.46
C LEU A 399 -6.32 4.92 19.18
N VAL A 400 -6.69 6.20 19.30
CA VAL A 400 -6.71 7.13 18.17
C VAL A 400 -5.32 7.32 17.57
N THR A 401 -4.29 7.47 18.40
CA THR A 401 -2.91 7.61 17.92
C THR A 401 -2.36 6.30 17.37
N SER A 402 -2.79 5.14 17.87
CA SER A 402 -2.41 3.84 17.30
C SER A 402 -3.08 3.63 15.94
N LEU A 403 -4.36 3.98 15.80
CA LEU A 403 -5.09 3.92 14.54
C LEU A 403 -4.55 4.93 13.52
N ALA A 404 -4.27 6.16 13.94
CA ALA A 404 -3.57 7.15 13.12
C ALA A 404 -2.14 6.69 12.80
N GLY A 405 -1.50 5.95 13.69
CA GLY A 405 -0.17 5.38 13.56
C GLY A 405 -0.10 4.24 12.54
N ALA A 406 -1.11 3.38 12.42
CA ALA A 406 -1.18 2.42 11.31
C ALA A 406 -1.35 3.12 9.96
N VAL A 407 -2.04 4.25 9.93
CA VAL A 407 -2.19 5.08 8.73
C VAL A 407 -1.02 6.06 8.54
N ALA A 408 -0.08 6.14 9.49
CA ALA A 408 1.03 7.09 9.43
C ALA A 408 2.13 6.69 8.43
N PRO A 409 2.54 5.40 8.30
CA PRO A 409 3.41 4.94 7.21
C PRO A 409 2.81 5.16 5.83
N LEU A 410 1.48 5.13 5.70
CA LEU A 410 0.83 5.54 4.46
C LEU A 410 1.12 7.02 4.13
N ALA A 411 1.35 7.85 5.15
CA ALA A 411 1.70 9.27 5.03
C ALA A 411 3.20 9.57 5.24
N SER A 412 4.07 8.56 5.45
CA SER A 412 5.47 8.80 5.79
C SER A 412 6.22 9.34 4.59
N GLN A 413 7.03 10.39 4.81
CA GLN A 413 7.86 11.04 3.80
C GLN A 413 9.10 10.23 3.40
N ASP A 414 9.26 9.02 3.95
CA ASP A 414 10.35 8.10 3.63
C ASP A 414 10.07 7.41 2.29
N GLY A 415 10.50 8.05 1.20
CA GLY A 415 10.27 7.54 -0.14
C GLY A 415 9.60 8.56 -1.06
N GLY A 416 9.85 8.40 -2.35
CA GLY A 416 9.22 9.19 -3.40
C GLY A 416 8.25 8.34 -4.20
N THR A 417 7.02 8.82 -4.38
CA THR A 417 6.06 8.18 -5.28
C THR A 417 5.89 9.02 -6.54
N ILE A 418 6.04 8.36 -7.68
CA ILE A 418 5.78 8.94 -8.99
C ILE A 418 4.44 8.37 -9.47
N ALA A 419 3.47 9.26 -9.65
CA ALA A 419 2.16 8.98 -10.26
C ALA A 419 1.90 9.96 -11.41
N GLU A 420 0.93 9.67 -12.26
CA GLU A 420 0.45 10.58 -13.32
C GLU A 420 -0.20 11.82 -12.71
N GLY A 421 0.23 13.01 -13.10
CA GLY A 421 -0.13 14.28 -12.47
C GLY A 421 -1.56 14.76 -12.74
N ASP A 422 -2.21 14.26 -13.80
CA ASP A 422 -3.62 14.56 -14.08
C ASP A 422 -4.57 13.49 -13.48
N ALA A 423 -4.04 12.43 -12.85
CA ALA A 423 -4.86 11.38 -12.28
C ALA A 423 -5.53 11.86 -10.98
N THR A 424 -6.86 11.76 -10.91
CA THR A 424 -7.63 12.16 -9.71
C THR A 424 -7.18 11.42 -8.45
N HIS A 425 -6.76 10.15 -8.59
CA HIS A 425 -6.21 9.30 -7.54
C HIS A 425 -5.07 8.44 -8.09
N VAL A 426 -4.11 8.06 -7.25
CA VAL A 426 -2.97 7.18 -7.63
C VAL A 426 -3.44 5.86 -8.25
N ILE A 427 -4.56 5.30 -7.77
CA ILE A 427 -5.14 4.05 -8.30
C ILE A 427 -5.56 4.19 -9.79
N ASN A 428 -5.90 5.40 -10.22
CA ASN A 428 -6.29 5.71 -11.61
C ASN A 428 -5.10 6.01 -12.52
N SER A 429 -3.92 6.22 -11.96
CA SER A 429 -2.71 6.51 -12.73
C SER A 429 -2.31 5.31 -13.58
N ARG A 430 -1.79 5.58 -14.78
CA ARG A 430 -1.29 4.56 -15.71
C ARG A 430 0.11 4.94 -16.21
N ILE A 431 1.12 4.44 -15.51
CA ILE A 431 2.54 4.65 -15.84
C ILE A 431 3.11 3.39 -16.50
N ASP A 432 3.92 3.52 -17.54
CA ASP A 432 4.58 2.38 -18.17
C ASP A 432 5.63 1.72 -17.23
N THR A 433 5.63 0.40 -17.13
CA THR A 433 6.62 -0.34 -16.31
C THR A 433 8.09 -0.03 -16.68
N SER A 434 8.35 0.37 -17.93
CA SER A 434 9.68 0.70 -18.43
C SER A 434 10.31 1.93 -17.73
N TYR A 435 9.49 2.83 -17.19
CA TYR A 435 9.96 4.00 -16.44
C TYR A 435 10.80 3.60 -15.22
N ALA A 436 10.38 2.59 -14.45
CA ALA A 436 11.14 2.12 -13.29
C ALA A 436 12.45 1.43 -13.69
N SER A 437 12.52 0.84 -14.88
CA SER A 437 13.75 0.24 -15.39
C SER A 437 14.77 1.29 -15.81
N ALA A 438 14.30 2.40 -16.39
CA ALA A 438 15.15 3.53 -16.73
C ALA A 438 15.70 4.25 -15.48
N LEU A 439 14.89 4.45 -14.44
CA LEU A 439 15.36 4.98 -13.16
C LEU A 439 16.48 4.12 -12.56
N ARG A 440 16.31 2.79 -12.58
CA ARG A 440 17.34 1.86 -12.11
C ARG A 440 18.61 1.89 -12.94
N SER A 441 18.53 2.14 -14.26
CA SER A 441 19.74 2.28 -15.09
C SER A 441 20.55 3.53 -14.77
N GLU A 442 19.92 4.55 -14.18
CA GLU A 442 20.58 5.77 -13.68
C GLU A 442 21.04 5.64 -12.21
N GLY A 443 20.89 4.45 -11.62
CA GLY A 443 21.30 4.18 -10.23
C GLY A 443 20.27 4.56 -9.17
N ILE A 444 19.06 4.96 -9.56
CA ILE A 444 17.96 5.28 -8.64
C ILE A 444 17.18 3.99 -8.34
N ALA A 445 17.08 3.62 -7.05
CA ALA A 445 16.25 2.48 -6.65
C ALA A 445 14.78 2.79 -6.96
N ALA A 446 14.15 1.97 -7.81
CA ALA A 446 12.79 2.19 -8.28
C ALA A 446 12.02 0.88 -8.45
N SER A 447 10.82 0.83 -7.87
CA SER A 447 9.89 -0.31 -7.88
C SER A 447 8.59 0.09 -8.60
N PRO A 448 8.24 -0.55 -9.73
CA PRO A 448 6.95 -0.37 -10.38
C PRO A 448 5.87 -1.17 -9.65
N GLU A 449 4.79 -0.52 -9.21
CA GLU A 449 3.84 -1.09 -8.25
C GLU A 449 2.36 -0.95 -8.68
N ILE A 450 1.59 -2.02 -8.44
CA ILE A 450 0.12 -2.08 -8.64
C ILE A 450 -0.51 -2.43 -7.29
N VAL A 451 -1.43 -1.60 -6.81
CA VAL A 451 -2.16 -1.94 -5.57
C VAL A 451 -3.26 -2.94 -5.90
N LEU A 452 -3.32 -4.00 -5.10
CA LEU A 452 -4.34 -5.04 -5.16
C LEU A 452 -5.06 -5.12 -3.80
N PRO A 453 -6.08 -4.29 -3.55
CA PRO A 453 -7.05 -4.58 -2.51
C PRO A 453 -7.64 -5.99 -2.67
N GLU A 454 -7.46 -6.85 -1.68
CA GLU A 454 -7.89 -8.26 -1.68
C GLU A 454 -8.69 -8.60 -0.42
N ALA A 455 -9.49 -9.66 -0.48
CA ALA A 455 -10.15 -10.23 0.69
C ALA A 455 -10.29 -11.75 0.50
N ILE A 456 -10.02 -12.54 1.54
CA ILE A 456 -10.17 -14.00 1.53
C ILE A 456 -10.86 -14.39 2.83
N ASP A 457 -11.90 -15.21 2.76
CA ASP A 457 -12.62 -15.74 3.93
C ASP A 457 -13.09 -14.65 4.92
N GLY A 458 -13.47 -13.49 4.38
CA GLY A 458 -13.90 -12.34 5.17
C GLY A 458 -12.77 -11.58 5.88
N GLU A 459 -11.50 -11.90 5.60
CA GLU A 459 -10.32 -11.16 6.07
C GLU A 459 -9.80 -10.26 4.92
N PRO A 460 -9.77 -8.93 5.10
CA PRO A 460 -9.25 -8.01 4.10
C PRO A 460 -7.73 -7.93 4.20
N PHE A 461 -7.01 -7.80 3.09
CA PHE A 461 -5.58 -7.51 3.11
C PHE A 461 -5.11 -6.77 1.86
N LEU A 462 -3.89 -6.25 1.91
CA LEU A 462 -3.30 -5.52 0.80
C LEU A 462 -2.33 -6.41 0.02
N GLY A 463 -2.68 -6.72 -1.23
CA GLY A 463 -1.75 -7.24 -2.21
C GLY A 463 -1.01 -6.12 -2.96
N LEU A 464 0.17 -6.45 -3.45
CA LEU A 464 1.00 -5.57 -4.27
C LEU A 464 1.55 -6.34 -5.47
N GLY A 465 1.27 -5.84 -6.67
CA GLY A 465 1.93 -6.28 -7.89
C GLY A 465 3.27 -5.60 -8.05
N ALA A 466 4.37 -6.33 -7.89
CA ALA A 466 5.71 -5.76 -8.03
C ALA A 466 6.74 -6.82 -8.44
N ASN A 467 7.90 -6.36 -8.89
CA ASN A 467 9.09 -7.21 -8.89
C ASN A 467 9.67 -7.21 -7.47
N TYR A 468 9.68 -8.37 -6.80
CA TYR A 468 10.10 -8.46 -5.40
C TYR A 468 11.50 -7.88 -5.13
N THR A 469 12.46 -8.06 -6.04
CA THR A 469 13.82 -7.51 -5.86
C THR A 469 13.82 -5.99 -5.94
N ALA A 470 13.02 -5.40 -6.85
CA ALA A 470 12.85 -3.95 -6.93
C ALA A 470 12.11 -3.40 -5.72
N PHE A 471 11.04 -4.07 -5.28
CA PHE A 471 10.29 -3.75 -4.06
C PHE A 471 11.20 -3.73 -2.83
N ALA A 472 11.94 -4.83 -2.58
CA ALA A 472 12.86 -4.92 -1.45
C ALA A 472 13.93 -3.82 -1.45
N SER A 473 14.35 -3.34 -2.64
CA SER A 473 15.35 -2.26 -2.73
C SER A 473 14.83 -0.88 -2.32
N VAL A 474 13.50 -0.68 -2.28
CA VAL A 474 12.89 0.60 -1.89
C VAL A 474 12.17 0.53 -0.53
N THR A 475 11.86 -0.66 -0.02
CA THR A 475 11.15 -0.86 1.27
C THR A 475 12.03 -1.43 2.39
N ASN A 476 13.29 -1.79 2.11
CA ASN A 476 14.16 -2.52 3.03
C ASN A 476 13.59 -3.89 3.46
N ALA A 477 12.74 -4.50 2.63
CA ALA A 477 12.22 -5.85 2.89
C ALA A 477 13.33 -6.91 2.80
N THR A 478 13.31 -7.87 3.72
CA THR A 478 14.28 -8.97 3.78
C THR A 478 13.58 -10.32 3.80
N LEU A 479 13.95 -11.25 2.91
CA LEU A 479 13.40 -12.62 2.96
C LEU A 479 13.87 -13.32 4.24
N THR A 480 12.91 -13.75 5.07
CA THR A 480 13.16 -14.50 6.30
C THR A 480 13.08 -16.00 6.08
N ARG A 481 12.16 -16.45 5.20
CA ARG A 481 11.99 -17.85 4.81
C ARG A 481 11.69 -17.99 3.31
N GLY A 482 12.01 -19.16 2.75
CA GLY A 482 11.72 -19.49 1.36
C GLY A 482 12.55 -18.70 0.34
N ARG A 483 11.93 -18.29 -0.77
CA ARG A 483 12.59 -17.62 -1.90
C ARG A 483 11.70 -16.57 -2.56
N ALA A 484 12.31 -15.71 -3.38
CA ALA A 484 11.58 -14.79 -4.24
C ALA A 484 10.74 -15.55 -5.30
N PRO A 485 9.63 -14.95 -5.79
CA PRO A 485 8.77 -15.56 -6.79
C PRO A 485 9.45 -15.54 -8.18
N ASN A 486 9.38 -16.67 -8.88
CA ASN A 486 9.98 -16.89 -10.20
C ASN A 486 8.94 -17.03 -11.33
N GLY A 487 7.67 -17.24 -11.00
CA GLY A 487 6.57 -17.37 -11.97
C GLY A 487 5.29 -16.70 -11.48
N SER A 488 4.33 -16.45 -12.38
CA SER A 488 3.08 -15.72 -12.08
C SER A 488 2.14 -16.44 -11.10
N GLY A 489 2.32 -17.75 -10.89
CA GLY A 489 1.58 -18.53 -9.88
C GLY A 489 2.20 -18.53 -8.49
N GLU A 490 3.19 -17.68 -8.22
CA GLU A 490 3.92 -17.63 -6.95
C GLU A 490 3.76 -16.26 -6.28
N ALA A 491 3.80 -16.22 -4.96
CA ALA A 491 3.73 -14.99 -4.16
C ALA A 491 4.69 -15.07 -2.97
N VAL A 492 5.02 -13.92 -2.41
CA VAL A 492 5.71 -13.83 -1.11
C VAL A 492 4.90 -12.97 -0.17
N VAL A 493 4.84 -13.35 1.10
CA VAL A 493 3.98 -12.74 2.11
C VAL A 493 4.83 -12.08 3.19
N GLY A 494 4.43 -10.92 3.68
CA GLY A 494 5.08 -10.31 4.84
C GLY A 494 4.76 -11.09 6.12
N ALA A 495 5.62 -11.00 7.13
CA ALA A 495 5.53 -11.87 8.32
C ALA A 495 4.27 -11.56 9.14
N ASP A 496 3.94 -10.29 9.35
CA ASP A 496 2.72 -9.87 10.05
C ASP A 496 1.43 -10.26 9.28
N LEU A 497 1.45 -10.19 7.93
CA LEU A 497 0.32 -10.69 7.12
C LEU A 497 0.18 -12.21 7.17
N ALA A 498 1.31 -12.93 7.15
CA ALA A 498 1.32 -14.40 7.23
C ALA A 498 0.66 -14.88 8.52
N ASP A 499 0.97 -14.23 9.65
CA ASP A 499 0.33 -14.49 10.94
C ASP A 499 -1.16 -14.13 10.94
N THR A 500 -1.54 -13.04 10.26
CA THR A 500 -2.94 -12.56 10.18
C THR A 500 -3.82 -13.53 9.38
N LEU A 501 -3.33 -14.00 8.23
CA LEU A 501 -4.05 -14.96 7.38
C LEU A 501 -3.87 -16.42 7.85
N GLY A 502 -2.94 -16.68 8.77
CA GLY A 502 -2.60 -18.03 9.22
C GLY A 502 -1.97 -18.89 8.12
N VAL A 503 -1.20 -18.30 7.21
CA VAL A 503 -0.60 -18.97 6.05
C VAL A 503 0.92 -18.97 6.10
N GLY A 504 1.53 -20.04 5.58
CA GLY A 504 2.97 -20.24 5.52
C GLY A 504 3.49 -20.53 4.12
N VAL A 505 4.81 -20.71 4.03
CA VAL A 505 5.47 -21.12 2.78
C VAL A 505 5.00 -22.52 2.38
N GLY A 506 4.46 -22.65 1.17
CA GLY A 506 3.87 -23.86 0.62
C GLY A 506 2.35 -23.80 0.47
N ASP A 507 1.69 -22.90 1.21
CA ASP A 507 0.24 -22.74 1.15
C ASP A 507 -0.19 -22.03 -0.13
N ALA A 508 -1.42 -22.31 -0.57
CA ALA A 508 -2.00 -21.73 -1.77
C ALA A 508 -3.15 -20.79 -1.41
N LEU A 509 -3.15 -19.60 -2.03
CA LEU A 509 -4.17 -18.57 -1.86
C LEU A 509 -4.94 -18.39 -3.17
N VAL A 510 -6.25 -18.24 -3.06
CA VAL A 510 -7.10 -17.81 -4.17
C VAL A 510 -7.21 -16.30 -4.11
N LEU A 511 -6.81 -15.62 -5.18
CA LEU A 511 -6.88 -14.15 -5.27
C LEU A 511 -7.98 -13.74 -6.25
N GLY A 512 -8.68 -12.68 -5.91
CA GLY A 512 -9.73 -12.09 -6.72
C GLY A 512 -9.15 -11.01 -7.62
N GLY A 513 -9.97 -10.54 -8.55
CA GLY A 513 -9.64 -9.31 -9.26
C GLY A 513 -9.92 -8.13 -8.35
N SER A 514 -9.07 -7.12 -8.33
CA SER A 514 -9.24 -6.00 -7.43
C SER A 514 -10.33 -5.04 -7.94
N PHE A 515 -10.08 -4.34 -9.05
CA PHE A 515 -11.02 -3.38 -9.65
C PHE A 515 -11.79 -3.93 -10.85
N SER A 516 -11.46 -5.13 -11.30
CA SER A 516 -12.11 -5.80 -12.43
C SER A 516 -12.26 -7.28 -12.08
N PRO A 517 -13.33 -7.96 -12.51
CA PRO A 517 -13.55 -9.36 -12.17
C PRO A 517 -12.43 -10.27 -12.68
N ALA A 518 -11.75 -10.96 -11.76
CA ALA A 518 -10.71 -11.94 -12.06
C ALA A 518 -10.61 -12.98 -10.95
N VAL A 519 -10.05 -14.15 -11.25
CA VAL A 519 -9.67 -15.16 -10.27
C VAL A 519 -8.33 -15.74 -10.65
N THR A 520 -7.46 -15.94 -9.67
CA THR A 520 -6.22 -16.71 -9.83
C THR A 520 -5.90 -17.49 -8.56
N ARG A 521 -4.89 -18.36 -8.64
CA ARG A 521 -4.38 -19.10 -7.50
C ARG A 521 -2.87 -18.96 -7.45
N VAL A 522 -2.35 -18.49 -6.34
CA VAL A 522 -0.92 -18.31 -6.10
C VAL A 522 -0.44 -19.24 -4.98
N THR A 523 0.81 -19.65 -5.02
CA THR A 523 1.47 -20.40 -3.94
C THR A 523 2.45 -19.49 -3.23
N VAL A 524 2.39 -19.44 -1.90
CA VAL A 524 3.34 -18.68 -1.09
C VAL A 524 4.68 -19.41 -1.11
N VAL A 525 5.70 -18.83 -1.75
CA VAL A 525 7.04 -19.44 -1.90
C VAL A 525 8.09 -18.83 -0.98
N GLY A 526 7.74 -17.77 -0.27
CA GLY A 526 8.62 -17.10 0.67
C GLY A 526 7.87 -16.16 1.61
N GLU A 527 8.52 -15.88 2.73
CA GLU A 527 8.07 -14.96 3.78
C GLU A 527 9.14 -13.88 3.93
N PHE A 528 8.74 -12.62 4.06
CA PHE A 528 9.65 -11.49 4.23
C PHE A 528 9.32 -10.66 5.47
N ALA A 529 10.32 -9.94 5.98
CA ALA A 529 10.17 -8.95 7.04
C ALA A 529 10.46 -7.55 6.48
N ALA A 530 9.54 -6.61 6.67
CA ALA A 530 9.68 -5.20 6.29
C ALA A 530 9.26 -4.25 7.43
N PRO A 531 9.65 -2.96 7.41
CA PRO A 531 9.20 -2.00 8.41
C PRO A 531 7.74 -1.55 8.19
N GLY A 532 6.96 -1.52 9.28
CA GLY A 532 5.60 -0.95 9.26
C GLY A 532 4.65 -1.71 8.35
N ILE A 533 3.79 -0.99 7.64
CA ILE A 533 2.72 -1.56 6.79
C ILE A 533 3.22 -2.39 5.60
N ASP A 534 4.50 -2.28 5.26
CA ASP A 534 5.06 -3.08 4.17
C ASP A 534 5.16 -4.56 4.57
N ASP A 535 5.12 -4.88 5.88
CA ASP A 535 5.07 -6.25 6.40
C ASP A 535 3.66 -6.88 6.42
N ASP A 536 2.62 -6.05 6.30
CA ASP A 536 1.23 -6.49 6.20
C ASP A 536 0.79 -6.68 4.73
N GLN A 537 1.72 -6.99 3.82
CA GLN A 537 1.47 -7.04 2.37
C GLN A 537 1.79 -8.39 1.72
N LEU A 538 0.98 -8.78 0.74
CA LEU A 538 1.25 -9.91 -0.15
C LEU A 538 1.84 -9.39 -1.46
N VAL A 539 3.08 -9.77 -1.79
CA VAL A 539 3.72 -9.35 -3.05
C VAL A 539 3.59 -10.45 -4.10
N VAL A 540 2.90 -10.12 -5.20
CA VAL A 540 2.75 -10.98 -6.38
C VAL A 540 3.52 -10.40 -7.57
N PRO A 541 3.99 -11.24 -8.52
CA PRO A 541 4.59 -10.77 -9.76
C PRO A 541 3.65 -9.85 -10.55
N LEU A 542 4.23 -8.88 -11.26
CA LEU A 542 3.46 -7.94 -12.10
C LEU A 542 2.51 -8.63 -13.08
N ALA A 543 2.90 -9.78 -13.64
CA ALA A 543 2.05 -10.55 -14.55
C ALA A 543 0.73 -10.98 -13.87
N THR A 544 0.79 -11.42 -12.63
CA THR A 544 -0.37 -11.78 -11.80
C THR A 544 -1.22 -10.54 -11.50
N ALA A 545 -0.57 -9.45 -11.10
CA ALA A 545 -1.27 -8.20 -10.79
C ALA A 545 -1.95 -7.55 -12.00
N HIS A 546 -1.38 -7.71 -13.21
CA HIS A 546 -2.02 -7.27 -14.44
C HIS A 546 -3.31 -8.04 -14.72
N HIS A 547 -3.32 -9.35 -14.45
CA HIS A 547 -4.55 -10.15 -14.54
C HIS A 547 -5.61 -9.68 -13.52
N LEU A 548 -5.20 -9.35 -12.30
CA LEU A 548 -6.13 -9.01 -11.23
C LEU A 548 -6.64 -7.56 -11.26
N SER A 549 -5.97 -6.62 -11.93
CA SER A 549 -6.29 -5.18 -11.72
C SER A 549 -6.27 -4.33 -12.99
N ILE A 550 -5.15 -4.27 -13.71
CA ILE A 550 -4.95 -3.33 -14.83
C ILE A 550 -4.23 -3.98 -16.00
N ARG A 551 -4.37 -3.42 -17.20
CA ARG A 551 -3.76 -3.96 -18.43
C ARG A 551 -2.24 -4.18 -18.31
N SER A 552 -1.77 -5.20 -19.02
CA SER A 552 -0.35 -5.55 -19.11
C SER A 552 0.52 -4.36 -19.56
N GLY A 553 1.67 -4.18 -18.89
CA GLY A 553 2.68 -3.19 -19.24
C GLY A 553 2.56 -1.85 -18.49
N GLN A 554 1.46 -1.60 -17.79
CA GLN A 554 1.23 -0.40 -16.99
C GLN A 554 1.28 -0.69 -15.49
N VAL A 555 1.58 0.32 -14.68
CA VAL A 555 1.54 0.33 -13.21
C VAL A 555 0.82 1.58 -12.71
N GLN A 556 0.40 1.55 -11.46
CA GLN A 556 -0.30 2.69 -10.85
C GLN A 556 0.70 3.74 -10.34
N TYR A 557 1.86 3.32 -9.86
CA TYR A 557 2.92 4.23 -9.45
C TYR A 557 4.29 3.58 -9.47
N ILE A 558 5.32 4.41 -9.35
CA ILE A 558 6.69 3.96 -9.14
C ILE A 558 7.17 4.49 -7.80
N ARG A 559 7.51 3.58 -6.90
CA ARG A 559 8.12 3.90 -5.60
C ARG A 559 9.63 4.05 -5.80
N THR A 560 10.21 5.07 -5.17
CA THR A 560 11.65 5.36 -5.19
C THR A 560 12.18 5.57 -3.78
N ALA A 561 13.48 5.34 -3.56
CA ALA A 561 14.13 5.71 -2.30
C ALA A 561 14.17 7.25 -2.20
N GLY A 562 13.64 7.81 -1.11
CA GLY A 562 13.26 9.23 -0.97
C GLY A 562 14.38 10.27 -0.98
N SER A 563 15.60 9.92 -1.41
CA SER A 563 16.79 10.79 -1.44
C SER A 563 17.40 11.00 -2.83
N ASP A 564 16.96 10.28 -3.85
CA ASP A 564 17.76 10.10 -5.08
C ASP A 564 17.29 10.93 -6.28
N LEU A 565 16.16 11.63 -6.14
CA LEU A 565 15.69 12.59 -7.15
C LEU A 565 16.16 14.00 -6.76
N PRO A 566 16.92 14.71 -7.63
CA PRO A 566 17.33 16.08 -7.35
C PRO A 566 16.10 16.94 -7.06
N ASP A 567 16.07 17.59 -5.88
CA ASP A 567 15.04 18.56 -5.48
C ASP A 567 14.73 19.50 -6.65
N THR A 568 13.60 19.29 -7.33
CA THR A 568 13.13 20.17 -8.41
C THR A 568 12.52 21.48 -7.88
N ASP A 569 12.48 21.67 -6.55
CA ASP A 569 11.78 22.79 -5.91
C ASP A 569 12.63 23.62 -4.93
N ARG A 570 13.96 23.67 -5.14
CA ARG A 570 14.78 24.74 -4.54
C ARG A 570 15.41 25.58 -5.63
N SER A 571 15.10 26.87 -5.57
CA SER A 571 15.76 27.95 -6.30
C SER A 571 17.23 27.63 -6.54
N LEU A 572 17.58 27.47 -7.81
CA LEU A 572 18.90 27.14 -8.32
C LEU A 572 19.98 27.91 -7.54
N PRO A 573 20.89 27.24 -6.82
CA PRO A 573 22.19 27.83 -6.56
C PRO A 573 22.85 28.00 -7.92
N ASP A 574 23.36 29.19 -8.17
CA ASP A 574 24.11 29.61 -9.35
C ASP A 574 25.31 28.66 -9.60
N VAL A 575 25.06 27.54 -10.28
CA VAL A 575 26.10 26.68 -10.84
C VAL A 575 26.31 27.17 -12.27
N GLY A 576 27.45 27.83 -12.48
CA GLY A 576 27.81 28.48 -13.73
C GLY A 576 27.67 27.59 -14.98
N PRO A 577 27.71 28.20 -16.18
CA PRO A 577 27.17 27.61 -17.41
C PRO A 577 27.95 26.37 -17.84
N SER A 578 27.49 25.19 -17.45
CA SER A 578 27.82 23.95 -18.15
C SER A 578 27.05 23.93 -19.46
N ASN A 579 27.76 24.23 -20.55
CA ASN A 579 27.30 24.35 -21.94
C ASN A 579 26.71 23.05 -22.55
N GLU A 580 25.64 22.50 -21.99
CA GLU A 580 24.92 21.33 -22.54
C GLU A 580 23.49 21.67 -23.01
N SER A 581 23.32 22.82 -23.65
CA SER A 581 22.03 23.26 -24.21
C SER A 581 21.67 22.64 -25.57
N ILE A 582 22.66 22.26 -26.38
CA ILE A 582 22.46 21.54 -27.66
C ILE A 582 22.75 20.05 -27.45
N ASN A 583 21.77 19.17 -27.61
CA ASN A 583 21.96 17.73 -27.42
C ASN A 583 22.40 17.02 -28.70
N VAL A 584 23.27 16.01 -28.56
CA VAL A 584 23.64 15.08 -29.65
C VAL A 584 22.59 13.99 -29.69
N THR A 585 21.70 14.05 -30.69
CA THR A 585 20.55 13.14 -30.82
C THR A 585 20.89 11.85 -31.55
N GLY A 586 22.00 11.82 -32.31
CA GLY A 586 22.49 10.61 -32.95
C GLY A 586 23.87 10.78 -33.58
N VAL A 587 24.60 9.66 -33.69
CA VAL A 587 25.91 9.59 -34.36
C VAL A 587 25.91 8.39 -35.30
N SER A 588 26.31 8.60 -36.54
CA SER A 588 26.45 7.54 -37.54
C SER A 588 27.81 7.62 -38.23
N ALA A 589 28.51 6.50 -38.28
CA ALA A 589 29.76 6.36 -39.03
C ALA A 589 29.88 4.94 -39.61
N PRO A 590 30.64 4.73 -40.69
CA PRO A 590 31.01 3.40 -41.16
C PRO A 590 31.65 2.55 -40.05
N THR A 591 31.27 1.27 -39.95
CA THR A 591 31.85 0.32 -38.96
C THR A 591 33.26 -0.13 -39.30
N THR A 592 33.71 0.15 -40.53
CA THR A 592 35.05 -0.13 -41.04
C THR A 592 35.63 1.12 -41.68
N ALA A 593 36.92 1.37 -41.46
CA ALA A 593 37.65 2.48 -42.06
C ALA A 593 39.01 2.00 -42.59
N VAL A 594 39.62 2.74 -43.50
CA VAL A 594 41.01 2.55 -43.93
C VAL A 594 41.87 3.56 -43.20
N ALA A 595 43.08 3.16 -42.78
CA ALA A 595 44.00 4.07 -42.12
C ALA A 595 44.34 5.25 -43.05
N ASP A 596 44.45 6.44 -42.47
CA ASP A 596 44.73 7.71 -43.15
C ASP A 596 43.69 8.22 -44.17
N GLU A 597 42.66 7.44 -44.49
CA GLU A 597 41.50 7.91 -45.26
C GLU A 597 40.48 8.67 -44.38
N PRO A 598 39.75 9.65 -44.94
CA PRO A 598 38.73 10.40 -44.20
C PRO A 598 37.54 9.49 -43.85
N LEU A 599 37.28 9.31 -42.55
CA LEU A 599 36.09 8.67 -42.02
C LEU A 599 34.98 9.72 -41.83
N PRO A 600 33.90 9.71 -42.64
CA PRO A 600 32.78 10.61 -42.44
C PRO A 600 31.98 10.21 -41.19
N VAL A 601 31.83 11.16 -40.28
CA VAL A 601 31.01 11.02 -39.06
C VAL A 601 29.84 11.99 -39.15
N GLU A 602 28.64 11.45 -39.30
CA GLU A 602 27.41 12.22 -39.28
C GLU A 602 26.91 12.37 -37.84
N ILE A 603 26.64 13.60 -37.42
CA ILE A 603 26.17 13.97 -36.09
C ILE A 603 24.84 14.71 -36.25
N ARG A 604 23.82 14.22 -35.56
CA ARG A 604 22.50 14.85 -35.50
C ARG A 604 22.37 15.59 -34.17
N LEU A 605 21.87 16.81 -34.22
CA LEU A 605 21.85 17.77 -33.13
C LEU A 605 20.49 18.42 -33.00
N HIS A 606 20.17 18.86 -31.79
CA HIS A 606 18.95 19.61 -31.53
C HIS A 606 19.14 20.57 -30.36
N ASN A 607 18.78 21.84 -30.57
CA ASN A 607 18.66 22.80 -29.47
C ASN A 607 17.24 22.75 -28.91
N ARG A 608 17.11 22.38 -27.63
CA ARG A 608 15.81 22.27 -26.95
C ARG A 608 15.48 23.48 -26.07
N GLN A 609 16.37 24.47 -26.01
CA GLN A 609 16.12 25.68 -25.25
C GLN A 609 15.23 26.65 -26.05
N GLN A 610 14.49 27.49 -25.33
CA GLN A 610 13.73 28.59 -25.94
C GLN A 610 14.63 29.75 -26.40
N THR A 611 15.94 29.60 -26.27
CA THR A 611 16.97 30.57 -26.64
C THR A 611 17.97 29.93 -27.59
N SER A 612 18.59 30.75 -28.45
CA SER A 612 19.69 30.28 -29.30
C SER A 612 20.86 29.86 -28.42
N ALA A 613 21.52 28.78 -28.80
CA ALA A 613 22.59 28.19 -28.02
C ALA A 613 23.77 27.82 -28.91
N THR A 614 24.98 27.83 -28.34
CA THR A 614 26.20 27.45 -29.05
C THR A 614 26.93 26.35 -28.29
N ARG A 615 27.21 25.21 -28.93
CA ARG A 615 27.92 24.07 -28.35
C ARG A 615 29.16 23.73 -29.17
N ARG A 616 30.27 23.52 -28.47
CA ARG A 616 31.51 23.03 -29.05
C ARG A 616 31.54 21.50 -29.04
N LEU A 617 31.25 20.88 -30.19
CA LEU A 617 31.25 19.44 -30.36
C LEU A 617 32.65 18.91 -30.59
N THR A 618 33.02 17.84 -29.89
CA THR A 618 34.30 17.15 -30.08
C THR A 618 34.06 15.69 -30.43
N VAL A 619 34.57 15.31 -31.60
CA VAL A 619 34.60 13.93 -32.08
C VAL A 619 36.00 13.36 -31.80
N ARG A 620 36.06 12.19 -31.17
CA ARG A 620 37.32 11.50 -30.83
C ARG A 620 37.32 10.07 -31.37
N ILE A 621 38.43 9.64 -31.96
CA ILE A 621 38.66 8.22 -32.30
C ILE A 621 40.14 7.88 -32.08
N GLY A 622 40.43 7.06 -31.06
CA GLY A 622 41.81 6.90 -30.58
C GLY A 622 42.41 8.23 -30.13
N ASN A 623 43.54 8.62 -30.73
CA ASN A 623 44.20 9.91 -30.47
C ASN A 623 43.79 11.02 -31.44
N ALA A 624 43.00 10.70 -32.48
CA ALA A 624 42.52 11.69 -33.44
C ALA A 624 41.29 12.42 -32.86
N THR A 625 41.34 13.75 -32.91
CA THR A 625 40.30 14.64 -32.39
C THR A 625 39.92 15.67 -33.44
N ARG A 626 38.63 15.92 -33.61
CA ARG A 626 38.14 17.06 -34.39
C ARG A 626 37.05 17.77 -33.61
N THR A 627 37.10 19.09 -33.59
CA THR A 627 36.16 19.93 -32.83
C THR A 627 35.51 20.94 -33.75
N ARG A 628 34.21 21.19 -33.56
CA ARG A 628 33.42 22.18 -34.31
C ARG A 628 32.41 22.84 -33.38
N SER A 629 32.36 24.17 -33.38
CA SER A 629 31.29 24.91 -32.70
C SER A 629 30.06 24.99 -33.59
N VAL A 630 28.89 24.79 -32.99
CA VAL A 630 27.59 24.79 -33.66
C VAL A 630 26.67 25.69 -32.88
N THR A 631 26.04 26.63 -33.57
CA THR A 631 24.98 27.48 -33.05
C THR A 631 23.67 27.01 -33.65
N LEU A 632 22.65 26.84 -32.82
CA LEU A 632 21.31 26.44 -33.21
C LEU A 632 20.29 27.38 -32.56
N GLU A 633 19.28 27.76 -33.31
CA GLU A 633 18.11 28.52 -32.85
C GLU A 633 17.19 27.67 -31.96
N PRO A 634 16.23 28.27 -31.25
CA PRO A 634 15.26 27.53 -30.43
C PRO A 634 14.55 26.44 -31.22
N ASP A 635 14.48 25.23 -30.67
CA ASP A 635 13.89 24.02 -31.29
C ASP A 635 14.51 23.59 -32.64
N GLU A 636 15.63 24.18 -33.06
CA GLU A 636 16.27 23.86 -34.34
C GLU A 636 16.93 22.47 -34.30
N ARG A 637 16.84 21.73 -35.41
CA ARG A 637 17.53 20.45 -35.64
C ARG A 637 18.55 20.60 -36.76
N ALA A 638 19.76 20.12 -36.52
CA ALA A 638 20.83 20.15 -37.52
C ALA A 638 21.49 18.80 -37.72
N ARG A 639 22.04 18.61 -38.92
CA ARG A 639 22.88 17.49 -39.28
C ARG A 639 24.24 18.01 -39.71
N ILE A 640 25.30 17.46 -39.13
CA ILE A 640 26.65 17.92 -39.35
C ILE A 640 27.54 16.74 -39.65
N GLU A 641 28.32 16.85 -40.72
CA GLU A 641 29.34 15.87 -41.06
C GLU A 641 30.72 16.36 -40.62
N MET A 642 31.48 15.45 -40.00
CA MET A 642 32.85 15.69 -39.55
C MET A 642 33.74 14.53 -40.00
N ASN A 643 34.75 14.85 -40.83
CA ASN A 643 35.69 13.84 -41.32
C ASN A 643 36.88 13.68 -40.37
N LEU A 644 37.18 12.46 -39.94
CA LEU A 644 38.36 12.16 -39.12
C LEU A 644 39.27 11.15 -39.83
N SER A 645 40.58 11.37 -39.82
CA SER A 645 41.57 10.40 -40.32
C SER A 645 42.20 9.67 -39.14
N VAL A 646 42.30 8.34 -39.23
CA VAL A 646 42.85 7.50 -38.16
C VAL A 646 44.15 6.85 -38.63
N PRO A 647 45.32 7.19 -38.05
CA PRO A 647 46.62 6.82 -38.62
C PRO A 647 47.07 5.39 -38.32
N ARG A 648 46.38 4.67 -37.43
CA ARG A 648 46.80 3.32 -37.00
C ARG A 648 45.64 2.34 -37.13
N ALA A 649 45.88 1.27 -37.89
CA ALA A 649 44.99 0.11 -37.97
C ALA A 649 44.72 -0.50 -36.58
N GLY A 650 43.57 -1.17 -36.46
CA GLY A 650 43.09 -1.79 -35.22
C GLY A 650 41.64 -1.43 -34.89
N ASN A 651 41.11 -2.05 -33.83
CA ASN A 651 39.79 -1.69 -33.31
C ASN A 651 39.91 -0.36 -32.55
N ARG A 652 39.06 0.60 -32.90
CA ARG A 652 39.02 1.93 -32.30
C ARG A 652 37.61 2.27 -31.87
N THR A 653 37.47 3.08 -30.85
CA THR A 653 36.17 3.57 -30.39
C THR A 653 36.04 5.03 -30.79
N LEU A 654 35.07 5.32 -31.65
CA LEU A 654 34.57 6.65 -31.95
C LEU A 654 33.73 7.14 -30.75
N ARG A 655 33.95 8.37 -30.30
CA ARG A 655 33.20 9.02 -29.21
C ARG A 655 32.79 10.42 -29.61
N VAL A 656 31.52 10.77 -29.35
CA VAL A 656 30.95 12.11 -29.53
C VAL A 656 30.04 12.38 -28.34
N GLY A 657 30.45 13.25 -27.42
CA GLY A 657 29.73 13.41 -26.14
C GLY A 657 29.67 12.09 -25.37
N SER A 658 28.46 11.68 -24.96
CA SER A 658 28.17 10.39 -24.31
C SER A 658 28.03 9.21 -25.27
N VAL A 659 27.91 9.45 -26.58
CA VAL A 659 27.70 8.40 -27.59
C VAL A 659 29.03 7.79 -28.02
N SER A 660 29.08 6.46 -28.11
CA SER A 660 30.28 5.74 -28.60
C SER A 660 29.96 4.63 -29.60
N GLN A 661 30.84 4.45 -30.59
CA GLN A 661 30.72 3.43 -31.62
C GLN A 661 32.07 2.77 -31.88
N SER A 662 32.11 1.43 -31.97
CA SER A 662 33.33 0.72 -32.38
C SER A 662 33.52 0.76 -33.89
N VAL A 663 34.72 1.11 -34.34
CA VAL A 663 35.14 1.19 -35.75
C VAL A 663 36.42 0.37 -35.91
N ARG A 664 36.43 -0.57 -36.87
CA ARG A 664 37.64 -1.35 -37.19
C ARG A 664 38.40 -0.70 -38.32
N VAL A 665 39.60 -0.21 -38.03
CA VAL A 665 40.49 0.46 -38.98
C VAL A 665 41.43 -0.58 -39.60
N PHE A 666 41.47 -0.66 -40.92
CA PHE A 666 42.34 -1.57 -41.68
C PHE A 666 43.55 -0.82 -42.21
N ALA A 667 44.64 -1.54 -42.46
CA ALA A 667 45.77 -0.99 -43.19
C ALA A 667 45.37 -0.63 -44.63
N PRO A 668 46.03 0.35 -45.27
CA PRO A 668 45.82 0.64 -46.68
C PRO A 668 46.02 -0.64 -47.52
N ASN A 669 45.17 -0.85 -48.52
CA ASN A 669 45.22 -2.02 -49.42
C ASN A 669 45.00 -3.40 -48.74
N ALA A 670 44.44 -3.46 -47.53
CA ALA A 670 44.13 -4.74 -46.89
C ALA A 670 43.15 -5.59 -47.71
N LEU A 671 43.35 -6.91 -47.70
CA LEU A 671 42.36 -7.86 -48.21
C LEU A 671 41.35 -8.19 -47.10
N ARG A 672 40.10 -8.47 -47.47
CA ARG A 672 39.05 -8.88 -46.54
C ARG A 672 38.23 -10.03 -47.10
N LEU A 673 38.04 -11.04 -46.27
CA LEU A 673 37.08 -12.12 -46.49
C LEU A 673 35.74 -11.70 -45.84
N PRO A 674 34.63 -11.62 -46.59
CA PRO A 674 33.35 -11.19 -46.05
C PRO A 674 32.81 -12.15 -44.97
N PRO A 675 32.16 -11.64 -43.89
CA PRO A 675 31.53 -12.43 -42.81
C PRO A 675 30.50 -13.44 -43.30
N GLU A 676 29.94 -13.27 -44.50
CA GLU A 676 28.96 -14.17 -45.13
C GLU A 676 29.54 -15.54 -45.49
N LEU A 677 30.87 -15.73 -45.49
CA LEU A 677 31.42 -17.08 -45.65
C LEU A 677 30.99 -17.99 -44.50
N PRO A 678 30.62 -19.25 -44.77
CA PRO A 678 30.10 -20.15 -43.75
C PRO A 678 31.25 -20.65 -42.87
N PRO A 679 31.04 -20.84 -41.56
CA PRO A 679 32.06 -21.38 -40.67
C PRO A 679 32.25 -22.90 -40.84
N ARG A 680 31.31 -23.60 -41.49
CA ARG A 680 31.34 -25.05 -41.70
C ARG A 680 30.94 -25.42 -43.13
N GLY A 681 31.52 -26.49 -43.67
CA GLY A 681 31.19 -26.99 -45.01
C GLY A 681 31.35 -28.53 -45.14
N PRO A 682 30.60 -29.17 -46.07
CA PRO A 682 30.79 -30.58 -46.36
C PRO A 682 32.11 -30.83 -47.10
N PRO A 683 32.74 -32.01 -46.94
CA PRO A 683 33.92 -32.40 -47.71
C PRO A 683 33.68 -32.34 -49.21
N ASN A 684 34.72 -32.03 -49.99
CA ASN A 684 34.69 -31.96 -51.45
C ASN A 684 33.72 -30.94 -52.08
N ALA A 685 33.03 -30.12 -51.29
CA ALA A 685 32.12 -29.10 -51.81
C ALA A 685 32.89 -27.88 -52.32
N THR A 686 32.38 -27.27 -53.39
CA THR A 686 32.98 -26.07 -53.97
C THR A 686 32.41 -24.80 -53.35
N LEU A 687 33.31 -23.95 -52.86
CA LEU A 687 33.02 -22.70 -52.15
C LEU A 687 33.47 -21.52 -53.01
N PHE A 688 32.58 -20.55 -53.22
CA PHE A 688 32.91 -19.26 -53.80
C PHE A 688 33.45 -18.34 -52.69
N VAL A 689 34.70 -17.94 -52.83
CA VAL A 689 35.41 -17.10 -51.86
C VAL A 689 35.59 -15.69 -52.45
N PRO A 690 34.69 -14.75 -52.11
CA PRO A 690 34.88 -13.35 -52.46
C PRO A 690 36.04 -12.75 -51.64
N VAL A 691 36.91 -12.02 -52.32
CA VAL A 691 37.95 -11.19 -51.70
C VAL A 691 37.69 -9.74 -52.07
N VAL A 692 37.47 -8.92 -51.05
CA VAL A 692 37.15 -7.50 -51.20
C VAL A 692 38.12 -6.62 -50.42
N THR A 693 38.14 -5.33 -50.72
CA THR A 693 38.75 -4.31 -49.87
C THR A 693 37.92 -4.07 -48.60
N PRO A 694 38.43 -3.35 -47.58
CA PRO A 694 37.61 -2.90 -46.44
C PRO A 694 36.36 -2.11 -46.86
N THR A 695 36.44 -1.39 -47.98
CA THR A 695 35.36 -0.63 -48.63
C THR A 695 34.45 -1.48 -49.52
N GLN A 696 34.58 -2.81 -49.50
CA GLN A 696 33.78 -3.78 -50.27
C GLN A 696 33.98 -3.76 -51.79
N MET A 697 35.09 -3.20 -52.28
CA MET A 697 35.43 -3.29 -53.70
C MET A 697 36.04 -4.66 -54.02
N PRO A 698 35.62 -5.35 -55.10
CA PRO A 698 36.19 -6.64 -55.48
C PRO A 698 37.67 -6.51 -55.86
N VAL A 699 38.47 -7.52 -55.53
CA VAL A 699 39.90 -7.56 -55.86
C VAL A 699 40.19 -8.77 -56.74
N GLU A 700 40.47 -8.52 -58.02
CA GLU A 700 40.85 -9.55 -59.01
C GLU A 700 42.27 -10.08 -58.76
N ASN A 701 42.61 -11.26 -59.26
CA ASN A 701 43.95 -11.86 -59.22
C ASN A 701 44.54 -11.98 -57.80
N VAL A 702 43.71 -12.31 -56.82
CA VAL A 702 44.12 -12.68 -55.46
C VAL A 702 44.21 -14.20 -55.38
N THR A 703 45.32 -14.72 -54.89
CA THR A 703 45.46 -16.15 -54.62
C THR A 703 44.73 -16.50 -53.33
N VAL A 704 43.72 -17.35 -53.43
CA VAL A 704 42.97 -17.93 -52.31
C VAL A 704 43.40 -19.38 -52.13
N ARG A 705 43.83 -19.74 -50.93
CA ARG A 705 44.28 -21.09 -50.56
C ARG A 705 43.45 -21.68 -49.43
N ILE A 706 43.06 -22.95 -49.57
CA ILE A 706 42.41 -23.76 -48.52
C ILE A 706 43.06 -25.15 -48.53
N GLY A 707 43.84 -25.49 -47.50
CA GLY A 707 44.62 -26.74 -47.50
C GLY A 707 45.63 -26.76 -48.65
N THR A 708 45.54 -27.76 -49.53
CA THR A 708 46.32 -27.89 -50.78
C THR A 708 45.65 -27.26 -52.00
N ALA A 709 44.37 -26.86 -51.91
CA ALA A 709 43.65 -26.24 -53.01
C ALA A 709 43.99 -24.74 -53.10
N THR A 710 44.27 -24.26 -54.31
CA THR A 710 44.56 -22.86 -54.62
C THR A 710 43.77 -22.41 -55.85
N ALA A 711 43.16 -21.24 -55.80
CA ALA A 711 42.53 -20.60 -56.94
C ALA A 711 42.78 -19.08 -56.92
N SER A 712 42.65 -18.42 -58.07
CA SER A 712 42.75 -16.97 -58.18
C SER A 712 41.36 -16.36 -58.30
N THR A 713 41.16 -15.15 -57.75
CA THR A 713 39.90 -14.41 -57.94
C THR A 713 39.74 -13.90 -59.37
N ASP A 714 38.52 -13.98 -59.88
CA ASP A 714 38.11 -13.44 -61.19
C ASP A 714 37.90 -11.91 -61.16
N GLY A 715 37.41 -11.33 -62.27
CA GLY A 715 37.08 -9.90 -62.37
C GLY A 715 35.97 -9.42 -61.42
N LEU A 716 35.21 -10.34 -60.82
CA LEU A 716 34.23 -10.06 -59.76
C LEU A 716 34.84 -10.23 -58.35
N GLY A 717 36.15 -10.52 -58.26
CA GLY A 717 36.86 -10.70 -57.01
C GLY A 717 36.52 -12.02 -56.31
N VAL A 718 36.03 -13.03 -57.04
CA VAL A 718 35.59 -14.32 -56.47
C VAL A 718 36.51 -15.45 -56.93
N ALA A 719 36.98 -16.27 -55.99
CA ALA A 719 37.75 -17.47 -56.28
C ALA A 719 36.90 -18.71 -56.01
N GLU A 720 36.82 -19.64 -56.96
CA GLU A 720 36.15 -20.92 -56.77
C GLU A 720 37.14 -21.94 -56.18
N VAL A 721 36.94 -22.35 -54.93
CA VAL A 721 37.87 -23.25 -54.21
C VAL A 721 37.15 -24.48 -53.69
N ARG A 722 37.70 -25.66 -53.94
CA ARG A 722 37.16 -26.93 -53.44
C ARG A 722 37.61 -27.18 -52.00
N LEU A 723 36.67 -27.52 -51.12
CA LEU A 723 36.98 -27.91 -49.75
C LEU A 723 37.73 -29.25 -49.71
N PRO A 724 38.70 -29.42 -48.79
CA PRO A 724 39.40 -30.68 -48.57
C PRO A 724 38.47 -31.88 -48.38
N ALA A 725 38.93 -33.07 -48.78
CA ALA A 725 38.20 -34.32 -48.60
C ALA A 725 38.25 -34.84 -47.16
N GLU A 726 39.35 -34.56 -46.45
CA GLU A 726 39.55 -34.95 -45.06
C GLU A 726 38.76 -34.00 -44.12
N PRO A 727 37.98 -34.54 -43.16
CA PRO A 727 37.38 -33.74 -42.11
C PRO A 727 38.45 -33.06 -41.24
N GLY A 728 38.24 -31.80 -40.89
CA GLY A 728 39.20 -31.03 -40.10
C GLY A 728 38.95 -29.54 -40.13
N THR A 729 39.73 -28.78 -39.37
CA THR A 729 39.70 -27.31 -39.41
C THR A 729 40.76 -26.80 -40.37
N TYR A 730 40.33 -26.06 -41.39
CA TYR A 730 41.19 -25.46 -42.40
C TYR A 730 41.15 -23.94 -42.32
N THR A 731 42.19 -23.30 -42.84
CA THR A 731 42.24 -21.83 -42.96
C THR A 731 42.15 -21.45 -44.43
N ILE A 732 41.15 -20.63 -44.75
CA ILE A 732 41.04 -19.90 -46.00
C ILE A 732 41.99 -18.72 -45.90
N ALA A 733 43.00 -18.66 -46.77
CA ALA A 733 43.98 -17.59 -46.83
C ALA A 733 43.94 -16.90 -48.18
N ALA A 734 43.75 -15.59 -48.20
CA ALA A 734 43.78 -14.75 -49.40
C ALA A 734 45.02 -13.84 -49.36
N SER A 735 45.86 -13.90 -50.38
CA SER A 735 47.13 -13.16 -50.47
C SER A 735 47.37 -12.62 -51.89
N LYS A 736 47.91 -11.40 -51.99
CA LYS A 736 48.25 -10.76 -53.27
C LYS A 736 49.41 -9.77 -53.09
N GLY A 737 50.62 -10.13 -53.55
CA GLY A 737 51.81 -9.27 -53.48
C GLY A 737 52.05 -8.70 -52.09
N ASP A 738 52.30 -7.38 -52.01
CA ASP A 738 52.56 -6.63 -50.77
C ASP A 738 51.30 -6.31 -49.94
N ARG A 739 50.12 -6.87 -50.28
CA ARG A 739 48.89 -6.65 -49.50
C ARG A 739 48.87 -7.53 -48.26
N SER A 740 48.32 -6.99 -47.17
CA SER A 740 48.09 -7.78 -45.95
C SER A 740 47.13 -8.94 -46.23
N ALA A 741 47.58 -10.16 -45.93
CA ALA A 741 46.82 -11.38 -46.17
C ALA A 741 45.58 -11.46 -45.25
N ALA A 742 44.46 -11.92 -45.79
CA ALA A 742 43.24 -12.15 -45.04
C ALA A 742 43.08 -13.64 -44.76
N THR A 743 42.77 -14.01 -43.52
CA THR A 743 42.55 -15.41 -43.15
C THR A 743 41.20 -15.62 -42.46
N ARG A 744 40.56 -16.77 -42.70
CA ARG A 744 39.34 -17.19 -42.02
C ARG A 744 39.33 -18.70 -41.82
N ARG A 745 38.90 -19.17 -40.65
CA ARG A 745 38.77 -20.61 -40.36
C ARG A 745 37.46 -21.17 -40.93
N ILE A 746 37.53 -22.40 -41.43
CA ILE A 746 36.38 -23.20 -41.86
C ILE A 746 36.54 -24.63 -41.38
N GLU A 747 35.50 -25.19 -40.79
CA GLU A 747 35.44 -26.58 -40.34
C GLU A 747 34.81 -27.46 -41.42
N VAL A 748 35.56 -28.42 -41.93
CA VAL A 748 35.09 -29.41 -42.89
C VAL A 748 34.62 -30.63 -42.12
N SER A 749 33.34 -30.99 -42.24
CA SER A 749 32.76 -32.10 -41.51
C SER A 749 31.73 -32.84 -42.37
N PRO A 750 31.67 -34.18 -42.35
CA PRO A 750 30.68 -34.97 -43.09
C PRO A 750 29.23 -34.63 -42.70
N THR A 751 29.01 -34.14 -41.47
CA THR A 751 27.68 -33.75 -40.98
C THR A 751 27.29 -32.32 -41.35
N ALA A 752 28.22 -31.52 -41.91
CA ALA A 752 27.96 -30.16 -42.31
C ALA A 752 27.14 -30.11 -43.61
N ARG A 753 26.13 -29.24 -43.65
CA ARG A 753 25.28 -29.01 -44.83
C ARG A 753 25.62 -27.67 -45.49
N ARG A 754 25.35 -27.53 -46.79
CA ARG A 754 25.43 -26.24 -47.50
C ARG A 754 24.37 -25.27 -46.95
N ARG A 755 24.83 -24.19 -46.33
CA ARG A 755 24.01 -23.14 -45.69
C ARG A 755 24.28 -21.78 -46.33
N LEU A 756 23.26 -20.93 -46.37
CA LEU A 756 23.43 -19.51 -46.72
C LEU A 756 24.22 -18.81 -45.61
N GLY A 757 24.97 -17.77 -45.98
CA GLY A 757 25.57 -16.84 -45.03
C GLY A 757 24.75 -15.57 -44.91
N ALA A 758 24.82 -14.89 -43.76
CA ALA A 758 24.11 -13.64 -43.55
C ALA A 758 24.97 -12.61 -42.80
N ARG A 759 24.63 -11.33 -42.98
CA ARG A 759 25.13 -10.19 -42.21
C ARG A 759 23.95 -9.29 -41.86
N ILE A 760 23.91 -8.81 -40.63
CA ILE A 760 22.95 -7.81 -40.16
C ILE A 760 23.73 -6.57 -39.76
N THR A 761 23.32 -5.41 -40.23
CA THR A 761 23.82 -4.11 -39.78
C THR A 761 22.65 -3.24 -39.35
N VAL A 762 22.68 -2.74 -38.12
CA VAL A 762 21.64 -1.85 -37.56
C VAL A 762 22.14 -0.42 -37.54
N THR A 763 21.31 0.49 -38.06
CA THR A 763 21.61 1.92 -38.11
C THR A 763 20.44 2.73 -37.54
N PRO A 764 20.65 3.58 -36.51
CA PRO A 764 21.86 3.64 -35.67
C PRO A 764 21.92 2.46 -34.69
N LYS A 765 23.13 2.07 -34.27
CA LYS A 765 23.33 1.00 -33.29
C LYS A 765 22.91 1.42 -31.86
N THR A 766 22.97 2.72 -31.60
CA THR A 766 22.50 3.35 -30.38
C THR A 766 21.49 4.41 -30.78
N ALA A 767 20.24 4.24 -30.34
CA ALA A 767 19.11 5.09 -30.69
C ALA A 767 18.51 5.69 -29.40
N THR A 768 17.82 6.82 -29.52
CA THR A 768 16.91 7.31 -28.45
C THR A 768 15.50 6.75 -28.70
N VAL A 769 14.60 6.87 -27.73
CA VAL A 769 13.18 6.45 -27.86
C VAL A 769 12.45 7.11 -29.06
N LEU A 770 12.99 8.20 -29.61
CA LEU A 770 12.43 8.93 -30.76
C LEU A 770 12.98 8.44 -32.11
N GLU A 771 14.04 7.65 -32.14
CA GLU A 771 14.65 7.17 -33.37
C GLU A 771 14.18 5.75 -33.70
N ARG A 772 13.97 5.49 -35.00
CA ARG A 772 13.58 4.16 -35.51
C ARG A 772 14.80 3.46 -36.07
N PRO A 773 15.46 2.56 -35.33
CA PRO A 773 16.58 1.78 -35.86
C PRO A 773 16.10 0.86 -36.98
N ARG A 774 16.90 0.80 -38.05
CA ARG A 774 16.67 -0.08 -39.20
C ARG A 774 17.77 -1.13 -39.32
N ALA A 775 17.39 -2.37 -39.58
CA ALA A 775 18.31 -3.45 -39.90
C ALA A 775 18.40 -3.64 -41.42
N ASN A 776 19.61 -3.50 -41.96
CA ASN A 776 19.92 -3.99 -43.30
C ASN A 776 20.47 -5.43 -43.19
N VAL A 777 19.74 -6.37 -43.78
CA VAL A 777 20.03 -7.81 -43.75
C VAL A 777 20.51 -8.23 -45.12
N THR A 778 21.78 -8.61 -45.22
CA THR A 778 22.40 -9.15 -46.45
C THR A 778 22.57 -10.66 -46.31
N VAL A 779 22.15 -11.42 -47.32
CA VAL A 779 22.23 -12.88 -47.40
C VAL A 779 22.98 -13.27 -48.66
N ALA A 780 23.89 -14.23 -48.54
CA ALA A 780 24.71 -14.72 -49.65
C ALA A 780 24.64 -16.25 -49.77
N ASN A 781 24.75 -16.74 -51.01
CA ASN A 781 24.94 -18.15 -51.32
C ASN A 781 26.40 -18.43 -51.71
N PRO A 782 27.23 -18.96 -50.79
CA PRO A 782 28.65 -19.17 -51.05
C PRO A 782 28.95 -20.49 -51.79
N TRP A 783 27.94 -21.22 -52.29
CA TRP A 783 28.10 -22.57 -52.84
C TRP A 783 27.82 -22.64 -54.35
N ASN A 784 28.45 -23.61 -55.02
CA ASN A 784 28.15 -23.99 -56.40
C ASN A 784 26.86 -24.82 -56.53
N ALA A 785 25.76 -24.31 -55.97
CA ALA A 785 24.41 -24.83 -56.15
C ALA A 785 23.38 -23.77 -55.75
N THR A 786 22.25 -23.69 -56.46
CA THR A 786 21.12 -22.85 -56.07
C THR A 786 20.54 -23.32 -54.74
N LEU A 787 20.36 -22.41 -53.78
CA LEU A 787 19.80 -22.70 -52.47
C LEU A 787 18.52 -21.90 -52.24
N THR A 788 17.44 -22.61 -51.91
CA THR A 788 16.18 -22.03 -51.41
C THR A 788 16.05 -22.30 -49.91
N ARG A 789 15.90 -21.24 -49.11
CA ARG A 789 15.73 -21.33 -47.66
C ARG A 789 14.69 -20.35 -47.16
N GLU A 790 13.91 -20.78 -46.18
CA GLU A 790 13.14 -19.88 -45.33
C GLU A 790 14.08 -19.22 -44.32
N LEU A 791 14.01 -17.90 -44.25
CA LEU A 791 14.76 -17.07 -43.33
C LEU A 791 13.78 -16.34 -42.42
N ALA A 792 14.06 -16.32 -41.11
CA ALA A 792 13.30 -15.56 -40.13
C ALA A 792 14.21 -14.48 -39.54
N LEU A 793 13.81 -13.22 -39.62
CA LEU A 793 14.43 -12.15 -38.85
C LEU A 793 13.64 -11.99 -37.55
N VAL A 794 14.27 -12.31 -36.42
CA VAL A 794 13.70 -12.22 -35.08
C VAL A 794 14.23 -10.97 -34.41
N SER A 795 13.33 -10.15 -33.92
CA SER A 795 13.57 -8.98 -33.07
C SER A 795 12.64 -9.06 -31.85
N PRO A 796 12.89 -8.29 -30.77
CA PRO A 796 12.06 -8.33 -29.56
C PRO A 796 10.59 -8.01 -29.79
N VAL A 797 10.30 -7.21 -30.81
CA VAL A 797 8.94 -6.70 -31.14
C VAL A 797 8.33 -7.37 -32.36
N SER A 798 9.11 -8.06 -33.20
CA SER A 798 8.56 -8.72 -34.39
C SER A 798 9.43 -9.87 -34.92
N THR A 799 8.77 -10.87 -35.48
CA THR A 799 9.42 -11.93 -36.29
C THR A 799 8.89 -11.85 -37.72
N ARG A 800 9.78 -11.71 -38.71
CA ARG A 800 9.42 -11.68 -40.13
C ARG A 800 10.05 -12.85 -40.87
N THR A 801 9.25 -13.65 -41.56
CA THR A 801 9.71 -14.80 -42.34
C THR A 801 9.64 -14.54 -43.84
N ARG A 802 10.64 -15.03 -44.59
CA ARG A 802 10.66 -14.94 -46.06
C ARG A 802 11.41 -16.12 -46.68
N ASN A 803 10.87 -16.67 -47.76
CA ASN A 803 11.58 -17.62 -48.61
C ASN A 803 12.54 -16.88 -49.55
N VAL A 804 13.81 -17.25 -49.52
CA VAL A 804 14.88 -16.65 -50.32
C VAL A 804 15.52 -17.74 -51.18
N THR A 805 15.53 -17.53 -52.49
CA THR A 805 16.20 -18.40 -53.49
C THR A 805 17.38 -17.64 -54.08
N LEU A 806 18.59 -18.18 -53.93
CA LEU A 806 19.81 -17.57 -54.44
C LEU A 806 20.55 -18.53 -55.37
N ALA A 807 20.92 -18.05 -56.56
CA ALA A 807 21.80 -18.75 -57.50
C ALA A 807 23.21 -18.95 -56.89
N PRO A 808 24.06 -19.82 -57.48
CA PRO A 808 25.47 -19.95 -57.08
C PRO A 808 26.17 -18.58 -57.03
N GLY A 809 26.83 -18.26 -55.91
CA GLY A 809 27.49 -16.96 -55.70
C GLY A 809 26.56 -15.75 -55.51
N GLY A 810 25.24 -15.94 -55.58
CA GLY A 810 24.26 -14.85 -55.53
C GLY A 810 24.10 -14.23 -54.13
N THR A 811 23.75 -12.94 -54.11
CA THR A 811 23.47 -12.16 -52.89
C THR A 811 22.12 -11.45 -52.97
N ALA A 812 21.46 -11.27 -51.83
CA ALA A 812 20.27 -10.42 -51.68
C ALA A 812 20.38 -9.56 -50.42
N ALA A 813 19.85 -8.34 -50.46
CA ALA A 813 19.79 -7.45 -49.30
C ALA A 813 18.38 -6.88 -49.13
N VAL A 814 17.95 -6.70 -47.89
CA VAL A 814 16.66 -6.11 -47.53
C VAL A 814 16.83 -5.25 -46.29
N GLU A 815 16.23 -4.06 -46.31
CA GLU A 815 16.12 -3.18 -45.15
C GLU A 815 14.79 -3.46 -44.42
N VAL A 816 14.86 -3.51 -43.09
CA VAL A 816 13.74 -3.87 -42.21
C VAL A 816 13.72 -2.91 -41.02
N ASP A 817 12.58 -2.24 -40.81
CA ASP A 817 12.32 -1.49 -39.57
C ASP A 817 12.21 -2.44 -38.37
N LEU A 818 12.90 -2.10 -37.28
CA LEU A 818 12.96 -2.91 -36.07
C LEU A 818 11.91 -2.55 -35.01
N THR A 819 11.09 -1.51 -35.22
CA THR A 819 10.19 -0.91 -34.21
C THR A 819 8.69 -1.20 -34.41
N GLY A 820 8.31 -2.40 -34.86
CA GLY A 820 6.88 -2.73 -35.03
C GLY A 820 6.23 -2.07 -36.26
N GLY A 821 4.99 -2.47 -36.58
CA GLY A 821 4.29 -2.14 -37.83
C GLY A 821 3.31 -0.97 -37.75
N GLY A 822 3.11 -0.38 -36.57
CA GLY A 822 2.23 0.77 -36.36
C GLY A 822 2.99 2.11 -36.41
N SER A 823 2.29 3.18 -36.80
CA SER A 823 2.86 4.54 -36.80
C SER A 823 3.22 5.07 -35.41
N ASP A 824 2.74 4.45 -34.32
CA ASP A 824 2.83 4.96 -32.94
C ASP A 824 3.58 4.06 -31.93
N GLU A 825 4.07 2.87 -32.32
CA GLU A 825 4.85 2.02 -31.40
C GLU A 825 6.27 2.60 -31.18
N ARG A 826 6.54 3.07 -29.97
CA ARG A 826 7.86 3.52 -29.51
C ARG A 826 8.56 2.36 -28.83
N ALA A 827 9.84 2.15 -29.12
CA ALA A 827 10.60 1.06 -28.51
C ALA A 827 11.16 1.50 -27.15
N SER A 828 10.99 0.65 -26.11
CA SER A 828 11.37 0.96 -24.73
C SER A 828 12.90 1.11 -24.59
N PRO A 829 13.41 1.82 -23.56
CA PRO A 829 14.83 1.80 -23.25
C PRO A 829 15.33 0.39 -22.94
N GLY A 830 16.48 0.01 -23.49
CA GLY A 830 17.04 -1.33 -23.31
C GLY A 830 18.00 -1.74 -24.42
N THR A 831 18.69 -2.86 -24.21
CA THR A 831 19.52 -3.48 -25.25
C THR A 831 18.77 -4.66 -25.86
N TYR A 832 18.72 -4.68 -27.19
CA TYR A 832 17.90 -5.57 -27.97
C TYR A 832 18.75 -6.37 -28.94
N THR A 833 18.51 -7.68 -28.98
CA THR A 833 19.17 -8.59 -29.91
C THR A 833 18.31 -8.80 -31.17
N VAL A 834 18.94 -8.75 -32.34
CA VAL A 834 18.33 -9.06 -33.64
C VAL A 834 19.05 -10.26 -34.24
N GLU A 835 18.29 -11.27 -34.65
CA GLU A 835 18.80 -12.53 -35.18
C GLU A 835 18.20 -12.86 -36.54
N ALA A 836 19.03 -13.31 -37.48
CA ALA A 836 18.59 -13.91 -38.72
C ALA A 836 18.73 -15.43 -38.59
N LEU A 837 17.62 -16.15 -38.57
CA LEU A 837 17.52 -17.60 -38.40
C LEU A 837 17.20 -18.28 -39.74
N SER A 838 17.68 -19.51 -39.93
CA SER A 838 17.16 -20.43 -40.94
C SER A 838 16.87 -21.78 -40.29
N LYS A 839 15.61 -22.23 -40.35
CA LYS A 839 15.12 -23.44 -39.65
C LYS A 839 15.58 -23.50 -38.17
N GLY A 840 15.42 -22.40 -37.45
CA GLY A 840 15.80 -22.28 -36.03
C GLY A 840 17.30 -22.15 -35.74
N THR A 841 18.18 -22.17 -36.74
CA THR A 841 19.63 -21.95 -36.54
C THR A 841 20.02 -20.52 -36.91
N ALA A 842 20.73 -19.81 -36.02
CA ALA A 842 21.21 -18.46 -36.28
C ALA A 842 22.29 -18.42 -37.38
N LEU A 843 22.05 -17.60 -38.39
CA LEU A 843 22.98 -17.25 -39.46
C LEU A 843 23.79 -16.00 -39.12
N ALA A 844 23.16 -15.03 -38.45
CA ALA A 844 23.78 -13.79 -37.98
C ALA A 844 23.05 -13.24 -36.75
N ARG A 845 23.78 -12.56 -35.87
CA ARG A 845 23.28 -11.89 -34.66
C ARG A 845 23.91 -10.52 -34.53
N THR A 846 23.14 -9.52 -34.13
CA THR A 846 23.64 -8.19 -33.73
C THR A 846 22.78 -7.63 -32.62
N GLU A 847 23.29 -6.63 -31.91
CA GLU A 847 22.58 -5.92 -30.85
C GLU A 847 22.49 -4.43 -31.18
N PHE A 848 21.41 -3.79 -30.72
CA PHE A 848 21.24 -2.35 -30.70
C PHE A 848 20.70 -1.91 -29.33
N THR A 849 21.00 -0.67 -28.94
CA THR A 849 20.60 -0.13 -27.64
C THR A 849 19.70 1.08 -27.84
N ILE A 850 18.58 1.11 -27.14
CA ILE A 850 17.73 2.29 -27.00
C ILE A 850 18.03 2.92 -25.64
N ILE A 851 18.48 4.16 -25.64
CA ILE A 851 18.74 4.93 -24.43
C ILE A 851 17.48 5.73 -24.09
N GLY A 852 17.09 5.74 -22.82
CA GLY A 852 16.08 6.66 -22.30
C GLY A 852 16.57 8.09 -22.42
N ASP A 853 15.75 9.00 -22.94
CA ASP A 853 16.07 10.43 -22.99
C ASP A 853 15.78 11.06 -21.61
N ASP A 854 16.42 12.18 -21.25
CA ASP A 854 16.10 12.98 -20.04
C ASP A 854 14.66 13.50 -20.05
N ARG A 855 13.96 13.37 -21.18
CA ARG A 855 12.51 13.54 -21.26
C ARG A 855 11.70 12.42 -20.64
N LEU A 856 12.30 11.30 -20.22
CA LEU A 856 11.63 10.38 -19.32
C LEU A 856 11.37 11.07 -17.97
N PHE A 857 12.38 11.78 -17.46
CA PHE A 857 12.26 12.67 -16.31
C PHE A 857 11.46 13.92 -16.61
N SER A 858 11.56 14.51 -17.81
CA SER A 858 10.74 15.68 -18.17
C SER A 858 9.28 15.34 -18.49
N ALA A 859 8.96 14.12 -18.94
CA ALA A 859 7.60 13.61 -19.09
C ALA A 859 7.06 13.17 -17.73
N LEU A 860 7.87 12.57 -16.87
CA LEU A 860 7.55 12.45 -15.46
C LEU A 860 7.38 13.82 -14.77
N ALA A 861 8.04 14.89 -15.23
CA ALA A 861 7.89 16.23 -14.66
C ALA A 861 6.81 17.08 -15.35
N SER A 862 6.36 16.72 -16.56
CA SER A 862 5.27 17.41 -17.28
C SER A 862 3.93 16.70 -17.19
N THR A 863 3.94 15.38 -16.94
CA THR A 863 2.74 14.53 -16.83
C THR A 863 2.74 13.65 -15.58
N GLY A 864 3.81 13.65 -14.78
CA GLY A 864 3.83 12.98 -13.48
C GLY A 864 3.91 14.00 -12.35
N GLU A 865 3.23 13.74 -11.25
CA GLU A 865 3.39 14.51 -10.02
C GLU A 865 4.21 13.68 -9.06
N TYR A 866 5.42 14.17 -8.73
CA TYR A 866 6.21 13.58 -7.67
C TYR A 866 5.61 13.99 -6.33
N SER A 867 5.15 13.01 -5.56
CA SER A 867 4.62 13.23 -4.22
C SER A 867 5.56 12.60 -3.19
N THR A 868 5.86 13.38 -2.15
CA THR A 868 6.52 12.85 -0.95
C THR A 868 5.50 12.05 -0.16
N GLY A 869 5.75 10.76 0.05
CA GLY A 869 4.77 9.85 0.64
C GLY A 869 4.56 8.56 -0.15
N THR A 870 3.79 7.62 0.41
CA THR A 870 3.37 6.40 -0.29
C THR A 870 2.11 6.65 -1.14
N GLY A 871 2.05 6.08 -2.35
CA GLY A 871 0.89 6.20 -3.24
C GLY A 871 -0.43 5.71 -2.64
N VAL A 872 -0.35 4.70 -1.76
CA VAL A 872 -1.51 4.13 -1.05
C VAL A 872 -2.10 5.14 -0.05
N GLY A 873 -1.28 5.96 0.63
CA GLY A 873 -1.78 6.94 1.59
C GLY A 873 -2.52 8.12 0.99
N HIS A 874 -2.19 8.51 -0.25
CA HIS A 874 -2.95 9.53 -0.98
C HIS A 874 -4.32 8.99 -1.43
N ALA A 875 -4.39 7.74 -1.90
CA ALA A 875 -5.64 7.10 -2.30
C ALA A 875 -6.61 6.95 -1.12
N VAL A 876 -6.13 6.48 0.04
CA VAL A 876 -6.96 6.33 1.26
C VAL A 876 -7.49 7.68 1.74
N ARG A 877 -6.66 8.74 1.73
CA ARG A 877 -7.06 10.09 2.19
C ARG A 877 -8.15 10.70 1.30
N SER A 878 -8.18 10.35 0.01
CA SER A 878 -9.17 10.86 -0.93
C SER A 878 -10.47 10.08 -0.93
N ILE A 879 -10.44 8.76 -0.73
CA ILE A 879 -11.63 7.90 -0.79
C ILE A 879 -12.42 7.96 0.52
N PHE A 880 -11.74 7.96 1.67
CA PHE A 880 -12.40 7.87 2.97
C PHE A 880 -12.72 9.22 3.63
N GLY A 881 -12.45 10.32 2.93
CA GLY A 881 -12.51 11.66 3.50
C GLY A 881 -11.59 11.80 4.71
N ASN A 882 -11.78 12.86 5.50
CA ASN A 882 -10.93 13.10 6.65
C ASN A 882 -11.35 12.22 7.85
N ILE A 883 -11.00 10.92 7.86
CA ILE A 883 -11.14 10.03 9.05
C ILE A 883 -10.53 10.69 10.29
N GLN A 884 -9.47 11.51 10.13
CA GLN A 884 -8.87 12.24 11.24
C GLN A 884 -9.86 13.19 11.92
N LEU A 885 -10.94 13.61 11.24
CA LEU A 885 -12.03 14.35 11.86
C LEU A 885 -12.83 13.50 12.85
N VAL A 886 -13.20 12.27 12.49
CA VAL A 886 -13.92 11.36 13.41
C VAL A 886 -13.05 11.07 14.63
N LEU A 887 -11.78 10.75 14.39
CA LEU A 887 -10.81 10.50 15.46
C LEU A 887 -10.55 11.75 16.31
N GLY A 888 -10.39 12.92 15.68
CA GLY A 888 -10.22 14.20 16.34
C GLY A 888 -11.44 14.62 17.15
N ALA A 889 -12.65 14.37 16.63
CA ALA A 889 -13.90 14.59 17.34
C ALA A 889 -14.01 13.69 18.58
N MET A 890 -13.60 12.42 18.49
CA MET A 890 -13.54 11.52 19.64
C MET A 890 -12.56 12.00 20.71
N VAL A 891 -11.36 12.45 20.33
CA VAL A 891 -10.39 13.04 21.26
C VAL A 891 -10.93 14.32 21.88
N ALA A 892 -11.60 15.18 21.10
CA ALA A 892 -12.22 16.40 21.60
C ALA A 892 -13.35 16.11 22.60
N LEU A 893 -14.23 15.16 22.30
CA LEU A 893 -15.30 14.72 23.20
C LEU A 893 -14.73 14.09 24.47
N ALA A 894 -13.71 13.22 24.36
CA ALA A 894 -13.02 12.63 25.51
C ALA A 894 -12.34 13.70 26.38
N GLY A 895 -11.71 14.69 25.75
CA GLY A 895 -11.08 15.82 26.42
C GLY A 895 -12.10 16.68 27.17
N LEU A 896 -13.17 17.11 26.50
CA LEU A 896 -14.26 17.90 27.09
C LEU A 896 -14.90 17.17 28.27
N THR A 897 -15.09 15.85 28.14
CA THR A 897 -15.65 15.06 29.22
C THR A 897 -14.74 14.90 30.41
N THR A 898 -13.45 14.72 30.15
CA THR A 898 -12.44 14.66 31.20
C THR A 898 -12.31 16.01 31.90
N VAL A 899 -12.35 17.13 31.19
CA VAL A 899 -12.42 18.48 31.80
C VAL A 899 -13.67 18.60 32.69
N GLY A 900 -14.85 18.26 32.19
CA GLY A 900 -16.10 18.39 32.95
C GLY A 900 -16.14 17.52 34.22
N THR A 901 -15.68 16.26 34.11
CA THR A 901 -15.65 15.31 35.23
C THR A 901 -14.60 15.66 36.28
N THR A 902 -13.39 16.04 35.87
CA THR A 902 -12.33 16.50 36.78
C THR A 902 -12.73 17.81 37.47
N THR A 903 -13.30 18.77 36.73
CA THR A 903 -13.84 20.02 37.29
C THR A 903 -14.86 19.74 38.40
N ALA A 904 -15.83 18.87 38.14
CA ALA A 904 -16.84 18.52 39.12
C ALA A 904 -16.25 17.79 40.34
N THR A 905 -15.30 16.89 40.12
CA THR A 905 -14.60 16.15 41.19
C THR A 905 -13.82 17.11 42.09
N PHE A 906 -13.01 17.99 41.52
CA PHE A 906 -12.27 19.00 42.28
C PHE A 906 -13.22 19.99 42.97
N ALA A 907 -14.29 20.44 42.30
CA ALA A 907 -15.28 21.32 42.90
C ALA A 907 -15.94 20.70 44.13
N GLN A 908 -16.25 19.40 44.12
CA GLN A 908 -16.80 18.69 45.28
C GLN A 908 -15.80 18.68 46.46
N VAL A 909 -14.53 18.41 46.19
CA VAL A 909 -13.48 18.31 47.22
C VAL A 909 -13.14 19.69 47.80
N ILE A 910 -12.97 20.69 46.94
CA ILE A 910 -12.76 22.10 47.32
C ILE A 910 -13.95 22.59 48.16
N HIS A 911 -15.18 22.25 47.76
CA HIS A 911 -16.37 22.61 48.53
C HIS A 911 -16.40 21.95 49.91
N ALA A 912 -15.92 20.71 50.05
CA ALA A 912 -15.82 20.05 51.35
C ALA A 912 -14.86 20.78 52.31
N ARG A 913 -13.87 21.53 51.78
CA ARG A 913 -12.90 22.31 52.56
C ARG A 913 -13.13 23.82 52.51
N ARG A 914 -14.32 24.28 52.08
CA ARG A 914 -14.66 25.71 51.95
C ARG A 914 -14.36 26.56 53.20
N ARG A 915 -14.51 25.97 54.40
CA ARG A 915 -14.24 26.66 55.68
C ARG A 915 -12.75 26.96 55.86
N ALA A 916 -11.88 26.01 55.50
CA ALA A 916 -10.43 26.22 55.55
C ALA A 916 -9.99 27.31 54.55
N ILE A 917 -10.56 27.31 53.35
CA ILE A 917 -10.32 28.33 52.32
C ILE A 917 -10.81 29.71 52.80
N GLY A 918 -11.99 29.76 53.43
CA GLY A 918 -12.53 30.98 54.04
C GLY A 918 -11.63 31.53 55.15
N ILE A 919 -11.05 30.65 55.99
CA ILE A 919 -10.10 31.04 57.04
C ILE A 919 -8.81 31.61 56.41
N HIS A 920 -8.21 30.94 55.43
CA HIS A 920 -7.00 31.45 54.76
C HIS A 920 -7.21 32.82 54.10
N ARG A 921 -8.39 33.05 53.51
CA ARG A 921 -8.74 34.36 52.94
C ARG A 921 -9.04 35.41 54.00
N ALA A 922 -9.62 35.02 55.13
CA ALA A 922 -9.84 35.92 56.25
C ALA A 922 -8.52 36.33 56.94
N THR A 923 -7.49 35.47 56.89
CA THR A 923 -6.15 35.75 57.42
C THR A 923 -5.23 36.47 56.42
N GLY A 924 -5.76 37.03 55.33
CA GLY A 924 -5.01 37.89 54.41
C GLY A 924 -4.40 37.20 53.17
N ALA A 925 -4.69 35.92 52.91
CA ALA A 925 -4.19 35.28 51.69
C ALA A 925 -4.81 35.90 50.42
N THR A 926 -3.96 36.31 49.47
CA THR A 926 -4.42 36.84 48.18
C THR A 926 -5.12 35.74 47.37
N PRO A 927 -6.06 36.08 46.46
CA PRO A 927 -6.70 35.10 45.59
C PRO A 927 -5.71 34.25 44.77
N ARG A 928 -4.57 34.85 44.38
CA ARG A 928 -3.47 34.15 43.70
C ARG A 928 -2.73 33.18 44.62
N GLY A 929 -2.52 33.53 45.89
CA GLY A 929 -1.90 32.62 46.87
C GLY A 929 -2.77 31.39 47.17
N VAL A 930 -4.09 31.58 47.28
CA VAL A 930 -5.03 30.47 47.44
C VAL A 930 -5.08 29.58 46.18
N LEU A 931 -5.10 30.19 44.99
CA LEU A 931 -5.05 29.44 43.74
C LEU A 931 -3.76 28.62 43.59
N SER A 932 -2.60 29.21 43.91
CA SER A 932 -1.30 28.53 43.86
C SER A 932 -1.26 27.34 44.81
N THR A 933 -1.78 27.48 46.03
CA THR A 933 -1.83 26.39 47.02
C THR A 933 -2.71 25.24 46.53
N VAL A 934 -3.89 25.55 45.96
CA VAL A 934 -4.80 24.54 45.40
C VAL A 934 -4.19 23.87 44.17
N LEU A 935 -3.51 24.61 43.28
CA LEU A 935 -2.84 24.05 42.11
C LEU A 935 -1.69 23.12 42.49
N VAL A 936 -0.90 23.45 43.52
CA VAL A 936 0.16 22.57 44.03
C VAL A 936 -0.41 21.25 44.55
N ASP A 937 -1.46 21.31 45.38
CA ASP A 937 -2.16 20.11 45.87
C ASP A 937 -2.75 19.28 44.71
N VAL A 938 -3.27 19.94 43.68
CA VAL A 938 -3.79 19.28 42.47
C VAL A 938 -2.67 18.61 41.68
N CYS A 939 -1.51 19.26 41.49
CA CYS A 939 -0.36 18.66 40.81
C CYS A 939 0.11 17.39 41.54
N LEU A 940 0.23 17.45 42.86
CA LEU A 940 0.61 16.31 43.71
C LEU A 940 -0.36 15.12 43.58
N LEU A 941 -1.65 15.37 43.33
CA LEU A 941 -2.66 14.32 43.18
C LEU A 941 -2.84 13.84 41.74
N SER A 942 -2.66 14.72 40.76
CA SER A 942 -2.79 14.39 39.34
C SER A 942 -1.63 13.52 38.85
N VAL A 943 -0.40 13.69 39.35
CA VAL A 943 0.75 12.86 38.94
C VAL A 943 0.51 11.36 39.17
N PRO A 944 0.19 10.87 40.39
CA PRO A 944 -0.09 9.45 40.59
C PRO A 944 -1.36 8.99 39.85
N ALA A 945 -2.35 9.88 39.69
CA ALA A 945 -3.55 9.55 38.92
C ALA A 945 -3.24 9.35 37.42
N VAL A 946 -2.36 10.16 36.84
CA VAL A 946 -1.88 10.03 35.45
C VAL A 946 -1.09 8.73 35.28
N VAL A 947 -0.20 8.38 36.22
CA VAL A 947 0.55 7.11 36.17
C VAL A 947 -0.39 5.91 36.15
N ILE A 948 -1.41 5.90 37.04
CA ILE A 948 -2.42 4.84 37.06
C ILE A 948 -3.23 4.84 35.76
N ALA A 949 -3.62 6.01 35.26
CA ALA A 949 -4.38 6.16 34.02
C ALA A 949 -3.63 5.62 32.79
N THR A 950 -2.35 5.97 32.64
CA THR A 950 -1.50 5.46 31.56
C THR A 950 -1.29 3.95 31.69
N GLY A 951 -1.11 3.43 32.91
CA GLY A 951 -1.03 1.99 33.15
C GLY A 951 -2.30 1.24 32.76
N LEU A 952 -3.48 1.78 33.11
CA LEU A 952 -4.77 1.25 32.68
C LEU A 952 -4.95 1.32 31.17
N ALA A 953 -4.48 2.39 30.52
CA ALA A 953 -4.54 2.53 29.07
C ALA A 953 -3.71 1.44 28.39
N VAL A 954 -2.45 1.24 28.81
CA VAL A 954 -1.58 0.19 28.27
C VAL A 954 -2.16 -1.20 28.51
N ALA A 955 -2.68 -1.48 29.71
CA ALA A 955 -3.32 -2.76 30.02
C ALA A 955 -4.55 -3.02 29.14
N THR A 956 -5.37 -1.99 28.90
CA THR A 956 -6.56 -2.09 28.05
C THR A 956 -6.17 -2.33 26.60
N THR A 957 -5.20 -1.60 26.05
CA THR A 957 -4.72 -1.81 24.68
C THR A 957 -4.11 -3.20 24.49
N ARG A 958 -3.36 -3.71 25.48
CA ARG A 958 -2.83 -5.09 25.43
C ARG A 958 -3.93 -6.15 25.50
N LEU A 959 -4.97 -5.91 26.31
CA LEU A 959 -6.11 -6.83 26.38
C LEU A 959 -6.85 -6.88 25.03
N LEU A 960 -7.07 -5.73 24.39
CA LEU A 960 -7.69 -5.65 23.06
C LEU A 960 -6.84 -6.34 21.99
N GLY A 961 -5.52 -6.16 22.05
CA GLY A 961 -4.59 -6.85 21.15
C GLY A 961 -4.56 -8.37 21.34
N ALA A 962 -4.72 -8.85 22.59
CA ALA A 962 -4.80 -10.28 22.88
C ALA A 962 -6.13 -10.94 22.45
N MET A 963 -7.14 -10.13 22.11
CA MET A 963 -8.42 -10.60 21.56
C MET A 963 -8.44 -10.55 20.02
N ASP A 964 -7.30 -10.27 19.37
CA ASP A 964 -7.14 -10.06 17.92
C ASP A 964 -8.11 -9.00 17.34
N THR A 965 -8.61 -8.10 18.19
CA THR A 965 -9.54 -7.02 17.80
C THR A 965 -8.83 -5.75 17.31
N LEU A 966 -7.54 -5.84 16.98
CA LEU A 966 -6.69 -4.71 16.63
C LEU A 966 -6.14 -4.81 15.19
N THR A 967 -6.90 -5.40 14.27
CA THR A 967 -6.63 -5.35 12.82
C THR A 967 -7.52 -4.30 12.17
N VAL A 968 -7.00 -3.58 11.17
CA VAL A 968 -7.76 -2.62 10.37
C VAL A 968 -7.26 -2.64 8.93
N PHE A 969 -8.13 -3.00 7.98
CA PHE A 969 -7.78 -3.31 6.59
C PHE A 969 -6.71 -4.41 6.48
N GLY A 970 -6.74 -5.40 7.38
CA GLY A 970 -5.73 -6.46 7.46
C GLY A 970 -4.39 -6.04 8.05
N ILE A 971 -4.23 -4.76 8.40
CA ILE A 971 -3.01 -4.23 9.02
C ILE A 971 -3.10 -4.43 10.53
N ARG A 972 -2.13 -5.11 11.12
CA ARG A 972 -2.11 -5.32 12.57
C ARG A 972 -1.64 -4.05 13.28
N LEU A 973 -2.51 -3.47 14.12
CA LEU A 973 -2.14 -2.33 14.96
C LEU A 973 -1.13 -2.77 16.02
N SER A 974 0.07 -2.19 15.97
CA SER A 974 1.11 -2.48 16.96
C SER A 974 0.62 -2.22 18.39
N THR A 975 0.68 -3.26 19.22
CA THR A 975 0.42 -3.16 20.67
C THR A 975 1.56 -2.48 21.42
N GLN A 976 2.70 -2.25 20.76
CA GLN A 976 3.84 -1.53 21.30
C GLN A 976 3.62 -0.03 21.12
N VAL A 977 2.88 0.57 22.05
CA VAL A 977 2.64 2.01 22.05
C VAL A 977 3.98 2.74 22.21
N PRO A 978 4.37 3.61 21.25
CA PRO A 978 5.65 4.31 21.34
C PRO A 978 5.71 5.18 22.59
N ALA A 979 6.90 5.28 23.20
CA ALA A 979 7.10 6.06 24.41
C ALA A 979 6.69 7.54 24.24
N THR A 980 6.86 8.10 23.04
CA THR A 980 6.42 9.46 22.68
C THR A 980 4.91 9.63 22.79
N VAL A 981 4.13 8.64 22.35
CA VAL A 981 2.66 8.65 22.43
C VAL A 981 2.21 8.51 23.88
N LEU A 982 2.85 7.63 24.67
CA LEU A 982 2.54 7.50 26.09
C LEU A 982 2.86 8.79 26.86
N LEU A 983 3.99 9.43 26.57
CA LEU A 983 4.37 10.72 27.17
C LEU A 983 3.41 11.84 26.75
N GLY A 984 3.01 11.88 25.47
CA GLY A 984 2.03 12.82 24.96
C GLY A 984 0.66 12.65 25.63
N ALA A 985 0.17 11.41 25.76
CA ALA A 985 -1.08 11.10 26.44
C ALA A 985 -1.03 11.45 27.93
N ALA A 986 0.10 11.18 28.61
CA ALA A 986 0.31 11.53 30.02
C ALA A 986 0.35 13.06 30.21
N ALA A 987 1.06 13.79 29.35
CA ALA A 987 1.13 15.24 29.38
C ALA A 987 -0.25 15.88 29.10
N GLY A 988 -0.96 15.39 28.08
CA GLY A 988 -2.32 15.82 27.76
C GLY A 988 -3.29 15.58 28.92
N SER A 989 -3.24 14.39 29.53
CA SER A 989 -4.04 14.04 30.72
C SER A 989 -3.77 15.00 31.88
N PHE A 990 -2.51 15.31 32.14
CA PHE A 990 -2.10 16.24 33.18
C PHE A 990 -2.61 17.67 32.91
N LEU A 991 -2.47 18.17 31.68
CA LEU A 991 -2.97 19.49 31.28
C LEU A 991 -4.48 19.61 31.40
N VAL A 992 -5.22 18.59 30.98
CA VAL A 992 -6.68 18.53 31.10
C VAL A 992 -7.11 18.54 32.57
N ALA A 993 -6.43 17.78 33.44
CA ALA A 993 -6.68 17.79 34.88
C ALA A 993 -6.42 19.16 35.51
N LEU A 994 -5.33 19.82 35.12
CA LEU A 994 -4.97 21.16 35.59
C LEU A 994 -6.03 22.19 35.18
N PHE A 995 -6.46 22.14 33.92
CA PHE A 995 -7.51 23.00 33.40
C PHE A 995 -8.84 22.82 34.15
N GLY A 996 -9.24 21.57 34.39
CA GLY A 996 -10.42 21.25 35.19
C GLY A 996 -10.34 21.77 36.63
N ALA A 997 -9.16 21.69 37.26
CA ALA A 997 -8.94 22.24 38.59
C ALA A 997 -9.00 23.78 38.63
N VAL A 998 -8.47 24.46 37.61
CA VAL A 998 -8.59 25.92 37.49
C VAL A 998 -10.06 26.31 37.41
N LEU A 999 -10.83 25.70 36.49
CA LEU A 999 -12.27 25.93 36.33
C LEU A 999 -13.05 25.70 37.62
N ALA A 1000 -12.71 24.65 38.37
CA ALA A 1000 -13.33 24.34 39.66
C ALA A 1000 -13.05 25.38 40.74
N THR A 1001 -11.88 26.04 40.68
CA THR A 1001 -11.40 26.97 41.72
C THR A 1001 -11.91 28.39 41.51
N VAL A 1002 -12.08 28.86 40.26
CA VAL A 1002 -12.50 30.24 39.93
C VAL A 1002 -13.77 30.71 40.69
N PRO A 1003 -14.86 29.93 40.81
CA PRO A 1003 -16.07 30.37 41.50
C PRO A 1003 -15.84 30.64 43.00
N PHE A 1004 -14.94 29.89 43.65
CA PHE A 1004 -14.63 30.05 45.07
C PHE A 1004 -13.74 31.26 45.34
N LEU A 1005 -12.88 31.62 44.39
CA LEU A 1005 -12.05 32.83 44.48
C LEU A 1005 -12.88 34.11 44.35
N ARG A 1006 -13.96 34.09 43.55
CA ARG A 1006 -14.88 35.22 43.36
C ARG A 1006 -15.89 35.42 44.51
N SER A 1007 -16.06 34.43 45.39
CA SER A 1007 -16.99 34.51 46.53
C SER A 1007 -16.42 35.38 47.66
N SER A 1008 -17.24 36.05 48.48
CA SER A 1008 -16.73 36.80 49.65
C SER A 1008 -16.27 35.85 50.78
N PRO A 1009 -15.24 36.21 51.58
CA PRO A 1009 -14.76 35.38 52.70
C PRO A 1009 -15.86 35.09 53.73
N THR A 1010 -16.73 36.07 53.97
CA THR A 1010 -17.88 35.94 54.88
C THR A 1010 -18.90 34.93 54.36
N ALA A 1011 -19.20 34.89 53.06
CA ALA A 1011 -20.08 33.89 52.47
C ALA A 1011 -19.52 32.46 52.54
N LEU A 1012 -18.18 32.31 52.57
CA LEU A 1012 -17.51 31.00 52.67
C LEU A 1012 -17.53 30.44 54.11
N VAL A 1013 -17.60 31.32 55.12
CA VAL A 1013 -17.56 30.96 56.55
C VAL A 1013 -18.96 30.94 57.20
N ALA A 1014 -19.90 31.80 56.79
CA ALA A 1014 -21.13 32.08 57.53
C ALA A 1014 -22.28 31.05 57.41
N HIS A 1015 -22.18 30.02 56.56
CA HIS A 1015 -23.24 29.00 56.43
C HIS A 1015 -23.20 27.90 57.52
N THR A 1016 -23.20 28.31 58.77
CA THR A 1016 -23.50 27.46 59.93
C THR A 1016 -24.59 28.13 60.75
N GLY A 1017 -25.84 27.73 60.50
CA GLY A 1017 -26.97 27.95 61.40
C GLY A 1017 -27.90 29.11 61.06
N SER A 1018 -28.82 28.92 60.10
CA SER A 1018 -30.20 29.47 60.16
C SER A 1018 -30.98 29.06 58.91
N ASN A 1019 -31.60 27.88 58.94
CA ASN A 1019 -32.75 27.64 58.08
C ASN A 1019 -33.66 26.61 58.76
N ASP A 1020 -34.11 26.96 59.95
CA ASP A 1020 -35.35 26.43 60.51
C ASP A 1020 -36.36 27.57 60.53
N GLY A 1021 -37.57 27.26 60.08
CA GLY A 1021 -38.53 28.24 59.63
C GLY A 1021 -39.15 29.08 60.74
N SER A 1022 -39.32 30.37 60.47
CA SER A 1022 -40.50 31.12 60.89
C SER A 1022 -40.63 32.38 60.03
N ARG A 1023 -41.56 32.37 59.07
CA ARG A 1023 -42.16 33.59 58.55
C ARG A 1023 -42.95 34.23 59.72
N ALA A 1024 -42.27 35.07 60.50
CA ALA A 1024 -42.91 35.90 61.50
C ALA A 1024 -43.56 37.09 60.79
N ARG A 1025 -44.88 37.01 60.72
CA ARG A 1025 -45.81 38.08 60.35
C ARG A 1025 -45.74 39.20 61.42
N ARG A 1026 -45.22 40.37 61.06
CA ARG A 1026 -45.48 41.71 61.66
C ARG A 1026 -45.17 42.72 60.55
N GLY A 1027 -46.01 43.67 60.14
CA GLY A 1027 -47.16 44.28 60.77
C GLY A 1027 -46.79 45.67 61.31
N ARG A 1028 -47.31 46.71 60.63
CA ARG A 1028 -47.23 48.18 60.85
C ARG A 1028 -45.98 48.86 60.28
N SER A 1029 -46.06 49.96 59.53
CA SER A 1029 -47.13 50.94 59.28
C SER A 1029 -47.39 51.15 57.79
#